data_AF-A0A2U3EBH9-F1
#
_entry.id   AF-A0A2U3EBH9-F1
#
_cell.length_a   1.000
_cell.length_b   1.000
_cell.length_c   1.000
_cell.angle_alpha   90.00
_cell.angle_beta   90.00
_cell.angle_gamma   90.00
#
_symmetry.space_group_name_H-M   'P 1'
#
loop_
_entity.id
_entity.type
_entity.pdbx_description
1 polymer ?
#
loop_
_entity_poly.entity_id
_entity_poly.type
_entity_poly.pdbx_seq_one_letter_code
_entity_poly.pdbx_strand_id
1 'polypeptide(L)'
;MATETRENHDGVEMLTSAPTQHDRHEDDEIHVPEKVHDTSNVDIGAQIVAGTVIEFDQVVMRRALWKIDLWVLPLLALTTMLQFLDKSTLSYAAIFGIIEDTGLEGTDYSWLASIFYFGYLLMQPIAAHILQKLQPAKCLAASVSSSFFWGVILFMHTVCDNWGKLMAVRFFLGMTEGVVTPAFMLISSAWYARQDQPLRMGIWFSFNGVALILGGILAYGLGHIQVGIASWKWMFLVTGALSVLWAVLLWFMLPDHQGTAWFLTDAEKRAAVEMVRHNHTGIHNNNFRSGQLWEALTDVKTWAFFLMATIWNVPNSIATFGNLVIKNFDYGVLETTLLGMPSGALEFIVMIAITYACLRLSNTRTWCMTVALTIALVGSIMVFAAPYSNKAALLCGYYLVRTQSPYTHGCTIRAHVSGRTALRVARRVYAFPTGYILLLAMASANVAGHTKKVVTNSLLLIGYSAGNIIGPQFFKTNQQPRYPLGMGSCLVSFAILIVMTVCLRFYLVWQNKSRASARQALEEISTEEELAQYGFRNLTDKENPIRGMCVFKLRNGELGTGGRNVKNRRHIPYDPPLRYIVTSKVHESLQQRLERISIRLLASLLVPNGQSLCHPRTDAGSGQDSHTLKAKPLKVDARGMPASAPNKRLTTVDPNVLPVAPQLLGECTPVFNNDMDSNRLRAVSDDAIDTANAALREVNLDLHAHPEVLFQEYHAHKVLTEFLESRGFDVQRQAFGLETAFKATYGSEPGRTVVVNLEYDALEAIGHACGHNLIATSGLAAVLGIAEAMKQGGLGGRVVAMGTPAEEGGGGKIKMIRAGAYDDAFCCLMVHPMSKNNAYSTSMCGSELTIEYIGKPAHAMVAPWEGINALDAVTLLHTSIGLLRQQILPSDRIRGVVLEAGQRSGVIPSYAKARYCVRSASLERYKILKQRFVNCLEAAALASGCELRTTWMPAYWDIRTNNALAGRYVTHMERLGVQFPSPAEQRAQGDCYSTDMGNVTYVVPSIHPTFAVDSPGGAIHTAHFAAAAATDDAHERTLKQGKAMAATGLEVLLDDVFAAQVKKEFDDTDRSIAQDPSVA
;
A
#
# COMPACT_ATOMS: atom_id res chain seq x y z
N MET A 1 54.65 32.12 21.29
CA MET A 1 55.12 33.19 20.38
C MET A 1 55.02 32.66 18.95
N ALA A 2 54.64 33.53 18.01
CA ALA A 2 55.10 33.68 16.61
C ALA A 2 56.10 32.64 16.02
N THR A 3 56.13 32.29 14.72
CA THR A 3 55.35 32.69 13.51
C THR A 3 55.77 31.77 12.32
N GLU A 4 54.94 31.69 11.27
CA GLU A 4 55.23 31.78 9.81
C GLU A 4 56.73 31.83 9.34
N THR A 5 57.17 31.34 8.16
CA THR A 5 56.53 31.23 6.80
C THR A 5 57.47 30.55 5.75
N ARG A 6 57.00 30.39 4.48
CA ARG A 6 57.75 30.38 3.17
C ARG A 6 58.55 29.14 2.72
N GLU A 7 58.88 28.91 1.42
CA GLU A 7 58.24 29.16 0.08
C GLU A 7 59.03 28.41 -1.04
N ASN A 8 58.33 27.73 -1.97
CA ASN A 8 58.53 27.55 -3.43
C ASN A 8 59.82 27.13 -4.23
N HIS A 9 59.53 26.38 -5.32
CA HIS A 9 60.07 26.35 -6.73
C HIS A 9 61.20 25.40 -7.25
N ASP A 10 60.74 24.43 -8.08
CA ASP A 10 61.09 24.06 -9.49
C ASP A 10 62.52 23.65 -10.01
N GLY A 11 62.57 22.48 -10.70
CA GLY A 11 62.93 22.46 -12.15
C GLY A 11 63.95 21.44 -12.75
N VAL A 12 63.58 20.84 -13.90
CA VAL A 12 64.42 20.50 -15.12
C VAL A 12 64.88 19.02 -15.43
N GLU A 13 64.27 18.44 -16.50
CA GLU A 13 64.75 17.60 -17.67
C GLU A 13 65.76 16.40 -17.58
N MET A 14 65.87 15.44 -18.55
CA MET A 14 64.97 14.70 -19.47
C MET A 14 65.74 13.59 -20.30
N LEU A 15 65.03 12.67 -21.01
CA LEU A 15 65.49 11.68 -22.06
C LEU A 15 66.29 10.41 -21.59
N THR A 16 66.20 9.18 -22.15
CA THR A 16 65.33 8.50 -23.18
C THR A 16 65.52 6.97 -23.17
N SER A 17 64.46 6.15 -23.34
CA SER A 17 64.33 5.11 -24.42
C SER A 17 63.04 4.24 -24.33
N ALA A 18 62.42 4.02 -25.50
CA ALA A 18 61.15 3.34 -25.86
C ALA A 18 60.55 2.15 -25.05
N PRO A 19 59.20 2.05 -25.05
CA PRO A 19 58.46 0.78 -25.03
C PRO A 19 57.43 0.62 -26.18
N THR A 20 57.01 -0.63 -26.44
CA THR A 20 55.98 -1.02 -27.43
C THR A 20 54.55 -1.02 -26.87
N GLN A 21 53.55 -0.89 -27.75
CA GLN A 21 52.11 -0.76 -27.44
C GLN A 21 51.48 -2.04 -26.85
N HIS A 22 50.59 -1.92 -25.85
CA HIS A 22 49.14 -2.03 -26.08
C HIS A 22 48.26 -1.54 -24.91
N ASP A 23 47.15 -0.91 -25.31
CA ASP A 23 45.88 -0.65 -24.64
C ASP A 23 45.73 0.15 -23.34
N ARG A 24 44.64 0.92 -23.34
CA ARG A 24 44.27 1.99 -22.40
C ARG A 24 43.11 1.53 -21.52
N HIS A 25 43.27 1.64 -20.21
CA HIS A 25 42.18 1.95 -19.29
C HIS A 25 42.76 2.82 -18.19
N GLU A 26 42.35 4.10 -18.14
CA GLU A 26 42.59 4.99 -17.00
C GLU A 26 41.43 4.83 -16.03
N ASP A 27 41.75 4.57 -14.76
CA ASP A 27 40.78 4.51 -13.67
C ASP A 27 40.55 5.93 -13.10
N ASP A 28 39.33 6.46 -13.28
CA ASP A 28 38.89 7.69 -12.59
C ASP A 28 38.63 7.37 -11.09
N GLU A 29 39.63 7.54 -10.22
CA GLU A 29 39.43 7.49 -8.77
C GLU A 29 38.50 8.62 -8.29
N ILE A 30 37.31 8.25 -7.81
CA ILE A 30 36.32 9.19 -7.28
C ILE A 30 36.73 9.63 -5.87
N HIS A 31 37.19 10.88 -5.76
CA HIS A 31 37.57 11.51 -4.50
C HIS A 31 36.39 11.57 -3.50
N VAL A 32 36.49 10.83 -2.39
CA VAL A 32 35.53 10.86 -1.28
C VAL A 32 35.91 11.98 -0.31
N PRO A 33 35.01 12.95 0.01
CA PRO A 33 35.36 14.09 0.85
C PRO A 33 35.56 13.69 2.32
N GLU A 34 36.55 14.32 2.96
CA GLU A 34 37.02 14.04 4.31
C GLU A 34 35.99 14.42 5.41
N LYS A 35 36.11 13.79 6.60
CA LYS A 35 35.16 13.93 7.73
C LYS A 35 35.18 15.34 8.36
N VAL A 36 34.33 16.25 7.86
CA VAL A 36 34.07 17.54 8.53
C VAL A 36 33.19 17.34 9.77
N HIS A 37 33.76 17.54 10.95
CA HIS A 37 33.06 17.60 12.24
C HIS A 37 32.65 19.05 12.57
N ASP A 38 31.39 19.40 12.35
CA ASP A 38 30.76 20.62 12.88
C ASP A 38 29.38 20.30 13.44
N THR A 39 29.22 20.46 14.76
CA THR A 39 28.01 20.12 15.53
C THR A 39 27.12 21.34 15.83
N SER A 40 27.40 22.51 15.25
CA SER A 40 26.75 23.78 15.58
C SER A 40 25.35 24.02 14.97
N ASN A 41 24.88 23.16 14.05
CA ASN A 41 23.66 23.39 13.26
C ASN A 41 22.65 22.21 13.36
N VAL A 42 22.08 21.99 14.54
CA VAL A 42 21.08 20.92 14.78
C VAL A 42 19.65 21.44 14.63
N ASP A 43 18.89 20.80 13.75
CA ASP A 43 17.49 21.12 13.41
C ASP A 43 16.51 20.91 14.59
N ILE A 44 15.43 21.70 14.64
CA ILE A 44 14.36 21.59 15.66
C ILE A 44 13.74 20.19 15.63
N GLY A 45 13.63 19.58 14.45
CA GLY A 45 13.17 18.19 14.31
C GLY A 45 14.05 17.18 15.04
N ALA A 46 15.37 17.39 15.06
CA ALA A 46 16.30 16.52 15.77
C ALA A 46 16.20 16.71 17.30
N GLN A 47 15.86 17.91 17.79
CA GLN A 47 15.61 18.14 19.23
C GLN A 47 14.33 17.44 19.73
N ILE A 48 13.31 17.27 18.86
CA ILE A 48 12.05 16.58 19.20
C ILE A 48 12.21 15.05 19.22
N VAL A 49 13.15 14.51 18.42
CA VAL A 49 13.39 13.07 18.26
C VAL A 49 14.59 12.56 19.10
N ALA A 50 15.43 13.47 19.62
CA ALA A 50 16.54 13.13 20.52
C ALA A 50 16.03 12.57 21.86
N GLY A 51 16.08 11.24 22.01
CA GLY A 51 15.97 10.57 23.32
C GLY A 51 15.17 9.27 23.35
N THR A 52 14.45 8.87 22.29
CA THR A 52 13.73 7.59 22.30
C THR A 52 13.42 7.07 20.90
N VAL A 53 14.00 5.92 20.53
CA VAL A 53 13.56 5.16 19.34
C VAL A 53 12.27 4.42 19.71
N ILE A 54 11.14 5.08 19.48
CA ILE A 54 9.81 4.48 19.64
C ILE A 54 9.40 3.93 18.28
N GLU A 55 9.14 2.62 18.18
CA GLU A 55 8.40 2.07 17.04
C GLU A 55 6.99 2.67 17.05
N PHE A 56 6.74 3.65 16.18
CA PHE A 56 5.43 4.28 16.09
C PHE A 56 4.42 3.33 15.43
N ASP A 57 3.34 3.02 16.15
CA ASP A 57 2.18 2.33 15.61
C ASP A 57 1.65 3.05 14.34
N GLN A 58 1.54 2.30 13.24
CA GLN A 58 1.04 2.80 11.96
C GLN A 58 -0.38 3.41 12.06
N VAL A 59 -1.18 2.99 13.05
CA VAL A 59 -2.50 3.57 13.33
C VAL A 59 -2.37 5.02 13.80
N VAL A 60 -1.38 5.34 14.64
CA VAL A 60 -1.14 6.70 15.13
C VAL A 60 -0.66 7.61 14.00
N MET A 61 0.29 7.16 13.18
CA MET A 61 0.75 7.91 11.99
C MET A 61 -0.40 8.20 11.01
N ARG A 62 -1.27 7.21 10.76
CA ARG A 62 -2.44 7.37 9.89
C ARG A 62 -3.47 8.36 10.48
N ARG A 63 -3.71 8.32 11.79
CA ARG A 63 -4.62 9.25 12.48
C ARG A 63 -4.08 10.68 12.44
N ALA A 64 -2.78 10.88 12.67
CA ALA A 64 -2.13 12.17 12.56
C ALA A 64 -2.29 12.77 11.15
N LEU A 65 -1.98 12.01 10.10
CA LEU A 65 -2.13 12.52 8.73
C LEU A 65 -3.59 12.79 8.34
N TRP A 66 -4.55 11.96 8.78
CA TRP A 66 -5.97 12.25 8.52
C TRP A 66 -6.44 13.56 9.17
N LYS A 67 -5.96 13.87 10.38
CA LYS A 67 -6.23 15.17 11.03
C LYS A 67 -5.57 16.34 10.28
N ILE A 68 -4.33 16.17 9.81
CA ILE A 68 -3.64 17.19 8.99
C ILE A 68 -4.41 17.42 7.67
N ASP A 69 -4.86 16.36 7.00
CA ASP A 69 -5.70 16.41 5.80
C ASP A 69 -7.06 17.09 6.05
N LEU A 70 -7.62 16.98 7.26
CA LEU A 70 -8.91 17.58 7.61
C LEU A 70 -8.81 19.07 7.94
N TRP A 71 -7.67 19.53 8.48
CA TRP A 71 -7.48 20.92 8.92
C TRP A 71 -6.62 21.76 7.97
N VAL A 72 -5.45 21.28 7.54
CA VAL A 72 -4.52 22.09 6.73
C VAL A 72 -4.94 22.11 5.26
N LEU A 73 -5.35 20.96 4.71
CA LEU A 73 -5.65 20.86 3.27
C LEU A 73 -6.83 21.73 2.81
N PRO A 74 -7.97 21.83 3.54
CA PRO A 74 -9.08 22.69 3.13
C PRO A 74 -8.73 24.17 3.20
N LEU A 75 -7.85 24.59 4.13
CA LEU A 75 -7.41 25.97 4.24
C LEU A 75 -6.57 26.39 3.02
N LEU A 76 -5.65 25.52 2.56
CA LEU A 76 -4.90 25.72 1.32
C LEU A 76 -5.83 25.72 0.09
N ALA A 77 -6.77 24.77 0.04
CA ALA A 77 -7.69 24.60 -1.08
C ALA A 77 -8.65 25.79 -1.27
N LEU A 78 -9.28 26.27 -0.19
CA LEU A 78 -10.20 27.42 -0.22
C LEU A 78 -9.48 28.74 -0.50
N THR A 79 -8.24 28.91 -0.02
CA THR A 79 -7.43 30.09 -0.39
C THR A 79 -7.09 30.06 -1.88
N THR A 80 -6.72 28.89 -2.41
CA THR A 80 -6.42 28.72 -3.85
C THR A 80 -7.66 28.96 -4.71
N MET A 81 -8.84 28.54 -4.23
CA MET A 81 -10.13 28.83 -4.86
C MET A 81 -10.36 30.35 -4.98
N LEU A 82 -10.21 31.10 -3.89
CA LEU A 82 -10.39 32.55 -3.91
C LEU A 82 -9.35 33.23 -4.79
N GLN A 83 -8.09 32.76 -4.75
CA GLN A 83 -6.99 33.25 -5.59
C GLN A 83 -7.32 33.14 -7.08
N PHE A 84 -7.87 32.00 -7.51
CA PHE A 84 -8.26 31.80 -8.90
C PHE A 84 -9.58 32.52 -9.26
N LEU A 85 -10.51 32.63 -8.31
CA LEU A 85 -11.76 33.36 -8.48
C LEU A 85 -11.47 34.84 -8.77
N ASP A 86 -10.64 35.48 -7.97
CA ASP A 86 -10.31 36.90 -8.10
C ASP A 86 -9.56 37.24 -9.40
N LYS A 87 -8.66 36.36 -9.84
CA LYS A 87 -8.07 36.42 -11.18
C LYS A 87 -9.12 36.27 -12.30
N SER A 88 -10.08 35.37 -12.11
CA SER A 88 -11.15 35.12 -13.08
C SER A 88 -12.20 36.23 -13.12
N THR A 89 -12.35 37.02 -12.05
CA THR A 89 -13.26 38.18 -11.98
C THR A 89 -13.01 39.18 -13.11
N LEU A 90 -11.76 39.37 -13.56
CA LEU A 90 -11.43 40.19 -14.75
C LEU A 90 -12.01 39.60 -16.05
N SER A 91 -12.05 38.27 -16.19
CA SER A 91 -12.64 37.63 -17.37
C SER A 91 -14.16 37.77 -17.37
N TYR A 92 -14.82 37.70 -16.21
CA TYR A 92 -16.26 37.94 -16.11
C TYR A 92 -16.57 39.42 -16.36
N ALA A 93 -15.88 40.34 -15.69
CA ALA A 93 -16.06 41.80 -15.87
C ALA A 93 -15.97 42.25 -17.34
N ALA A 94 -15.11 41.61 -18.15
CA ALA A 94 -14.93 41.89 -19.58
C ALA A 94 -16.18 41.71 -20.45
N ILE A 95 -17.14 40.88 -20.03
CA ILE A 95 -18.41 40.71 -20.74
C ILE A 95 -19.57 41.52 -20.13
N PHE A 96 -19.33 42.19 -18.98
CA PHE A 96 -20.29 43.02 -18.24
C PHE A 96 -19.91 44.52 -18.20
N GLY A 97 -19.21 45.02 -19.22
CA GLY A 97 -19.06 46.47 -19.45
C GLY A 97 -17.76 47.11 -18.97
N ILE A 98 -16.81 46.40 -18.36
CA ILE A 98 -15.58 47.05 -17.84
C ILE A 98 -14.71 47.68 -18.94
N ILE A 99 -14.75 47.15 -20.17
CA ILE A 99 -13.97 47.64 -21.31
C ILE A 99 -14.53 48.99 -21.76
N GLU A 100 -15.85 49.04 -21.89
CA GLU A 100 -16.65 50.18 -22.29
C GLU A 100 -16.65 51.28 -21.20
N ASP A 101 -16.93 50.92 -19.94
CA ASP A 101 -17.04 51.85 -18.79
C ASP A 101 -15.71 52.54 -18.41
N THR A 102 -14.57 51.99 -18.80
CA THR A 102 -13.24 52.54 -18.43
C THR A 102 -12.38 52.95 -19.64
N GLY A 103 -12.96 52.91 -20.85
CA GLY A 103 -12.32 53.40 -22.07
C GLY A 103 -11.07 52.61 -22.49
N LEU A 104 -11.09 51.29 -22.38
CA LEU A 104 -9.92 50.46 -22.72
C LEU A 104 -9.83 50.24 -24.24
N GLU A 105 -8.74 50.70 -24.86
CA GLU A 105 -8.55 50.61 -26.31
C GLU A 105 -7.45 49.62 -26.71
N GLY A 106 -7.47 49.16 -27.96
CA GLY A 106 -6.35 48.40 -28.56
C GLY A 106 -5.88 47.18 -27.77
N THR A 107 -4.75 47.31 -27.08
CA THR A 107 -4.10 46.24 -26.28
C THR A 107 -4.25 46.45 -24.76
N ASP A 108 -5.02 47.42 -24.31
CA ASP A 108 -5.11 47.81 -22.90
C ASP A 108 -5.60 46.69 -21.99
N TYR A 109 -6.61 45.94 -22.42
CA TYR A 109 -7.09 44.77 -21.67
C TYR A 109 -6.00 43.69 -21.53
N SER A 110 -5.15 43.52 -22.55
CA SER A 110 -3.99 42.61 -22.51
C SER A 110 -2.93 43.10 -21.53
N TRP A 111 -2.70 44.41 -21.44
CA TRP A 111 -1.81 45.01 -20.44
C TRP A 111 -2.38 44.91 -19.02
N LEU A 112 -3.68 45.07 -18.82
CA LEU A 112 -4.34 44.85 -17.52
C LEU A 112 -4.23 43.41 -17.03
N ALA A 113 -4.14 42.44 -17.94
CA ALA A 113 -3.84 41.05 -17.63
C ALA A 113 -2.34 40.87 -17.27
N SER A 114 -1.44 41.47 -18.04
CA SER A 114 0.02 41.34 -17.86
C SER A 114 0.56 42.08 -16.62
N ILE A 115 0.06 43.28 -16.28
CA ILE A 115 0.60 44.16 -15.22
C ILE A 115 0.54 43.52 -13.82
N PHE A 116 -0.49 42.71 -13.58
CA PHE A 116 -0.60 41.86 -12.39
C PHE A 116 0.66 41.01 -12.21
N TYR A 117 1.15 40.38 -13.27
CA TYR A 117 2.30 39.48 -13.21
C TYR A 117 3.64 40.20 -13.06
N PHE A 118 3.73 41.49 -13.41
CA PHE A 118 4.87 42.34 -13.04
C PHE A 118 4.92 42.61 -11.53
N GLY A 119 3.78 42.91 -10.90
CA GLY A 119 3.69 43.02 -9.44
C GLY A 119 4.04 41.71 -8.73
N TYR A 120 3.48 40.60 -9.23
CA TYR A 120 3.78 39.24 -8.74
C TYR A 120 5.27 38.89 -8.87
N LEU A 121 5.91 39.28 -10.00
CA LEU A 121 7.33 39.08 -10.28
C LEU A 121 8.21 39.88 -9.31
N LEU A 122 7.91 41.16 -9.10
CA LEU A 122 8.64 42.03 -8.17
C LEU A 122 8.60 41.48 -6.73
N MET A 123 7.48 40.87 -6.33
CA MET A 123 7.36 40.26 -5.02
C MET A 123 8.14 38.94 -4.87
N GLN A 124 8.51 38.22 -5.94
CA GLN A 124 9.18 36.91 -5.81
C GLN A 124 10.48 36.90 -4.98
N PRO A 125 11.48 37.78 -5.22
CA PRO A 125 12.69 37.82 -4.38
C PRO A 125 12.39 38.29 -2.95
N ILE A 126 11.42 39.20 -2.77
CA ILE A 126 11.00 39.72 -1.46
C ILE A 126 10.32 38.60 -0.65
N ALA A 127 9.37 37.88 -1.25
CA ALA A 127 8.69 36.73 -0.68
C ALA A 127 9.70 35.62 -0.32
N ALA A 128 10.66 35.32 -1.19
CA ALA A 128 11.72 34.35 -0.91
C ALA A 128 12.57 34.75 0.31
N HIS A 129 12.90 36.03 0.46
CA HIS A 129 13.65 36.55 1.61
C HIS A 129 12.83 36.52 2.91
N ILE A 130 11.56 36.92 2.84
CA ILE A 130 10.59 36.89 3.94
C ILE A 130 10.42 35.44 4.44
N LEU A 131 10.14 34.50 3.54
CA LEU A 131 9.91 33.08 3.85
C LEU A 131 11.19 32.33 4.29
N GLN A 132 12.40 32.86 4.01
CA GLN A 132 13.66 32.30 4.53
C GLN A 132 14.00 32.76 5.95
N LYS A 133 13.61 33.98 6.34
CA LYS A 133 13.92 34.56 7.67
C LYS A 133 12.83 34.34 8.70
N LEU A 134 11.59 34.15 8.27
CA LEU A 134 10.44 33.99 9.14
C LEU A 134 10.18 32.52 9.43
N GLN A 135 10.04 32.20 10.73
CA GLN A 135 9.56 30.89 11.20
C GLN A 135 8.27 30.46 10.47
N PRO A 136 7.92 29.16 10.44
CA PRO A 136 6.66 28.68 9.83
C PRO A 136 5.41 29.42 10.37
N ALA A 137 5.43 29.77 11.66
CA ALA A 137 4.43 30.62 12.33
C ALA A 137 4.20 32.00 11.70
N LYS A 138 5.24 32.55 11.09
CA LYS A 138 5.23 33.87 10.48
C LYS A 138 5.12 33.78 8.96
N CYS A 139 5.32 32.60 8.37
CA CYS A 139 4.87 32.29 7.01
C CYS A 139 3.33 32.28 6.93
N LEU A 140 2.66 31.77 7.98
CA LEU A 140 1.23 31.97 8.22
C LEU A 140 0.88 33.47 8.25
N ALA A 141 1.48 34.23 9.17
CA ALA A 141 1.17 35.65 9.32
C ALA A 141 1.42 36.47 8.04
N ALA A 142 2.47 36.14 7.27
CA ALA A 142 2.74 36.74 5.97
C ALA A 142 1.65 36.38 4.93
N SER A 143 1.23 35.12 4.85
CA SER A 143 0.17 34.67 3.94
C SER A 143 -1.19 35.29 4.26
N VAL A 144 -1.50 35.46 5.55
CA VAL A 144 -2.75 36.06 6.00
C VAL A 144 -2.74 37.57 5.80
N SER A 145 -1.64 38.24 6.18
CA SER A 145 -1.46 39.68 5.93
C SER A 145 -1.57 39.99 4.44
N SER A 146 -0.91 39.19 3.57
CA SER A 146 -1.02 39.36 2.13
C SER A 146 -2.43 39.11 1.60
N SER A 147 -3.16 38.13 2.16
CA SER A 147 -4.56 37.85 1.80
C SER A 147 -5.52 38.96 2.20
N PHE A 148 -5.30 39.59 3.36
CA PHE A 148 -6.07 40.74 3.80
C PHE A 148 -5.87 41.94 2.87
N PHE A 149 -4.61 42.30 2.57
CA PHE A 149 -4.32 43.42 1.66
C PHE A 149 -4.81 43.14 0.23
N TRP A 150 -4.67 41.91 -0.28
CA TRP A 150 -5.26 41.45 -1.54
C TRP A 150 -6.78 41.71 -1.56
N GLY A 151 -7.53 41.27 -0.53
CA GLY A 151 -8.96 41.53 -0.41
C GLY A 151 -9.33 43.03 -0.42
N VAL A 152 -8.53 43.87 0.25
CA VAL A 152 -8.71 45.33 0.24
C VAL A 152 -8.48 45.94 -1.15
N ILE A 153 -7.47 45.47 -1.88
CA ILE A 153 -7.16 45.93 -3.25
C ILE A 153 -8.25 45.52 -4.26
N LEU A 154 -8.99 44.43 -4.01
CA LEU A 154 -10.16 44.08 -4.82
C LEU A 154 -11.29 45.09 -4.67
N PHE A 155 -11.58 45.55 -3.45
CA PHE A 155 -12.55 46.63 -3.26
C PHE A 155 -12.14 47.91 -4.03
N MET A 156 -10.84 48.21 -4.10
CA MET A 156 -10.33 49.35 -4.87
C MET A 156 -10.58 49.25 -6.40
N HIS A 157 -10.91 48.09 -6.95
CA HIS A 157 -11.33 48.00 -8.36
C HIS A 157 -12.66 48.71 -8.62
N THR A 158 -13.55 48.81 -7.63
CA THR A 158 -14.87 49.44 -7.78
C THR A 158 -14.82 50.96 -8.01
N VAL A 159 -13.75 51.61 -7.53
CA VAL A 159 -13.47 53.06 -7.70
C VAL A 159 -12.58 53.35 -8.91
N CYS A 160 -12.21 52.33 -9.68
CA CYS A 160 -11.50 52.52 -10.95
C CYS A 160 -12.49 52.95 -12.05
N ASP A 161 -12.16 54.06 -12.71
CA ASP A 161 -12.92 54.68 -13.81
C ASP A 161 -12.05 54.94 -15.06
N ASN A 162 -10.76 54.57 -15.00
CA ASN A 162 -9.81 54.78 -16.09
C ASN A 162 -8.69 53.72 -16.06
N TRP A 163 -8.01 53.60 -17.20
CA TRP A 163 -6.87 52.71 -17.42
C TRP A 163 -5.79 52.79 -16.34
N GLY A 164 -5.35 54.00 -15.96
CA GLY A 164 -4.25 54.20 -15.00
C GLY A 164 -4.58 53.69 -13.60
N LYS A 165 -5.80 53.95 -13.11
CA LYS A 165 -6.29 53.38 -11.84
C LYS A 165 -6.35 51.85 -11.89
N LEU A 166 -6.91 51.28 -12.97
CA LEU A 166 -6.97 49.83 -13.14
C LEU A 166 -5.56 49.19 -13.18
N MET A 167 -4.61 49.80 -13.90
CA MET A 167 -3.21 49.32 -13.98
C MET A 167 -2.54 49.33 -12.60
N ALA A 168 -2.68 50.41 -11.83
CA ALA A 168 -2.10 50.53 -10.49
C ALA A 168 -2.68 49.50 -9.51
N VAL A 169 -4.02 49.39 -9.45
CA VAL A 169 -4.69 48.44 -8.55
C VAL A 169 -4.35 46.99 -8.94
N ARG A 170 -4.25 46.66 -10.24
CA ARG A 170 -3.81 45.34 -10.72
C ARG A 170 -2.35 45.03 -10.36
N PHE A 171 -1.46 46.01 -10.45
CA PHE A 171 -0.05 45.85 -10.06
C PHE A 171 0.08 45.49 -8.57
N PHE A 172 -0.57 46.26 -7.69
CA PHE A 172 -0.53 45.98 -6.25
C PHE A 172 -1.24 44.67 -5.89
N LEU A 173 -2.33 44.31 -6.58
CA LEU A 173 -3.00 43.02 -6.42
C LEU A 173 -2.01 41.85 -6.63
N GLY A 174 -1.26 41.90 -7.74
CA GLY A 174 -0.24 40.91 -8.05
C GLY A 174 0.91 40.88 -7.05
N MET A 175 1.33 42.05 -6.56
CA MET A 175 2.33 42.13 -5.48
C MET A 175 1.84 41.43 -4.21
N THR A 176 0.61 41.67 -3.76
CA THR A 176 0.06 40.98 -2.57
C THR A 176 -0.12 39.48 -2.80
N GLU A 177 -0.56 39.04 -3.97
CA GLU A 177 -0.77 37.62 -4.25
C GLU A 177 0.55 36.84 -4.42
N GLY A 178 1.66 37.53 -4.74
CA GLY A 178 2.98 36.95 -5.02
C GLY A 178 3.59 36.08 -3.91
N VAL A 179 3.12 36.23 -2.66
CA VAL A 179 3.62 35.48 -1.49
C VAL A 179 2.91 34.13 -1.30
N VAL A 180 1.68 33.99 -1.78
CA VAL A 180 0.78 32.87 -1.42
C VAL A 180 1.31 31.54 -1.96
N THR A 181 1.63 31.48 -3.25
CA THR A 181 2.10 30.25 -3.91
C THR A 181 3.42 29.71 -3.33
N PRO A 182 4.50 30.51 -3.12
CA PRO A 182 5.72 30.00 -2.50
C PRO A 182 5.51 29.58 -1.04
N ALA A 183 4.65 30.27 -0.27
CA ALA A 183 4.27 29.84 1.08
C ALA A 183 3.56 28.47 1.05
N PHE A 184 2.67 28.23 0.09
CA PHE A 184 1.93 26.96 -0.02
C PHE A 184 2.83 25.80 -0.43
N MET A 185 3.85 26.04 -1.25
CA MET A 185 4.90 25.05 -1.55
C MET A 185 5.71 24.71 -0.29
N LEU A 186 6.06 25.72 0.53
CA LEU A 186 6.78 25.52 1.79
C LEU A 186 5.93 24.68 2.76
N ILE A 187 4.71 25.12 3.07
CA ILE A 187 3.73 24.43 3.95
C ILE A 187 3.49 23.00 3.48
N SER A 188 3.22 22.79 2.18
CA SER A 188 3.01 21.45 1.63
C SER A 188 4.23 20.54 1.83
N SER A 189 5.44 21.09 1.76
CA SER A 189 6.68 20.31 1.96
C SER A 189 7.07 20.12 3.43
N ALA A 190 6.60 20.99 4.32
CA ALA A 190 6.80 20.91 5.76
C ALA A 190 5.82 19.94 6.43
N TRP A 191 4.55 19.89 6.01
CA TRP A 191 3.50 19.10 6.65
C TRP A 191 3.28 17.69 6.07
N TYR A 192 3.76 17.42 4.84
CA TYR A 192 3.52 16.13 4.15
C TYR A 192 4.81 15.44 3.69
N ALA A 193 4.83 14.11 3.72
CA ALA A 193 5.91 13.31 3.16
C ALA A 193 6.02 13.47 1.63
N ARG A 194 7.24 13.38 1.07
CA ARG A 194 7.55 13.54 -0.38
C ARG A 194 6.66 12.70 -1.31
N GLN A 195 6.20 11.54 -0.85
CA GLN A 195 5.35 10.64 -1.63
C GLN A 195 3.89 11.13 -1.73
N ASP A 196 3.39 11.81 -0.70
CA ASP A 196 2.01 12.28 -0.58
C ASP A 196 1.81 13.71 -1.12
N GLN A 197 2.87 14.52 -1.09
CA GLN A 197 2.91 15.88 -1.64
C GLN A 197 2.22 16.04 -3.00
N PRO A 198 2.41 15.18 -4.03
CA PRO A 198 1.76 15.36 -5.33
C PRO A 198 0.23 15.30 -5.28
N LEU A 199 -0.35 14.41 -4.45
CA LEU A 199 -1.81 14.32 -4.32
C LEU A 199 -2.36 15.48 -3.50
N ARG A 200 -1.65 15.93 -2.46
CA ARG A 200 -2.09 17.08 -1.65
C ARG A 200 -1.99 18.40 -2.43
N MET A 201 -0.90 18.59 -3.19
CA MET A 201 -0.77 19.67 -4.15
C MET A 201 -1.83 19.60 -5.25
N GLY A 202 -2.14 18.40 -5.76
CA GLY A 202 -3.25 18.20 -6.69
C GLY A 202 -4.62 18.60 -6.12
N ILE A 203 -4.90 18.25 -4.87
CA ILE A 203 -6.18 18.57 -4.22
C ILE A 203 -6.33 20.07 -3.94
N TRP A 204 -5.32 20.76 -3.41
CA TRP A 204 -5.48 22.20 -3.18
C TRP A 204 -5.47 23.00 -4.49
N PHE A 205 -4.73 22.57 -5.52
CA PHE A 205 -4.72 23.22 -6.83
C PHE A 205 -5.97 22.92 -7.67
N SER A 206 -6.65 21.79 -7.47
CA SER A 206 -7.89 21.46 -8.20
C SER A 206 -9.04 22.44 -7.93
N PHE A 207 -8.96 23.18 -6.82
CA PHE A 207 -9.96 24.18 -6.43
C PHE A 207 -9.97 25.42 -7.36
N ASN A 208 -9.00 25.59 -8.26
CA ASN A 208 -9.13 26.48 -9.42
C ASN A 208 -10.38 26.14 -10.27
N GLY A 209 -10.64 24.84 -10.47
CA GLY A 209 -11.83 24.37 -11.17
C GLY A 209 -13.13 24.68 -10.40
N VAL A 210 -13.09 24.60 -9.06
CA VAL A 210 -14.21 24.99 -8.19
C VAL A 210 -14.46 26.51 -8.27
N ALA A 211 -13.39 27.32 -8.34
CA ALA A 211 -13.48 28.75 -8.53
C ALA A 211 -14.11 29.15 -9.87
N LEU A 212 -13.91 28.38 -10.95
CA LEU A 212 -14.62 28.58 -12.22
C LEU A 212 -16.11 28.25 -12.11
N ILE A 213 -16.49 27.19 -11.39
CA ILE A 213 -17.89 26.83 -11.15
C ILE A 213 -18.58 27.93 -10.33
N LEU A 214 -18.04 28.25 -9.16
CA LEU A 214 -18.62 29.27 -8.27
C LEU A 214 -18.56 30.66 -8.90
N GLY A 215 -17.49 30.99 -9.62
CA GLY A 215 -17.35 32.24 -10.38
C GLY A 215 -18.40 32.39 -11.48
N GLY A 216 -18.71 31.31 -12.21
CA GLY A 216 -19.80 31.31 -13.20
C GLY A 216 -21.17 31.56 -12.56
N ILE A 217 -21.45 30.89 -11.42
CA ILE A 217 -22.69 31.08 -10.65
C ILE A 217 -22.80 32.51 -10.09
N LEU A 218 -21.72 33.02 -9.49
CA LEU A 218 -21.64 34.39 -8.96
C LEU A 218 -21.81 35.42 -10.07
N ALA A 219 -21.11 35.27 -11.20
CA ALA A 219 -21.21 36.17 -12.33
C ALA A 219 -22.60 36.15 -12.98
N TYR A 220 -23.26 34.98 -13.04
CA TYR A 220 -24.64 34.87 -13.48
C TYR A 220 -25.61 35.60 -12.53
N GLY A 221 -25.53 35.31 -11.22
CA GLY A 221 -26.41 35.93 -10.22
C GLY A 221 -26.24 37.45 -10.12
N LEU A 222 -24.99 37.93 -10.08
CA LEU A 222 -24.67 39.36 -10.05
C LEU A 222 -24.95 40.06 -11.39
N GLY A 223 -24.92 39.33 -12.51
CA GLY A 223 -25.28 39.82 -13.84
C GLY A 223 -26.75 40.21 -13.99
N HIS A 224 -27.63 39.72 -13.12
CA HIS A 224 -29.03 40.17 -13.03
C HIS A 224 -29.20 41.47 -12.22
N ILE A 225 -28.20 41.91 -11.47
CA ILE A 225 -28.26 43.15 -10.68
C ILE A 225 -27.92 44.34 -11.59
N GLN A 226 -28.94 45.17 -11.86
CA GLN A 226 -28.82 46.40 -12.66
C GLN A 226 -29.15 47.68 -11.84
N VAL A 227 -29.12 47.59 -10.51
CA VAL A 227 -29.45 48.71 -9.61
C VAL A 227 -28.19 49.26 -8.93
N GLY A 228 -28.06 50.58 -8.92
CA GLY A 228 -27.06 51.34 -8.15
C GLY A 228 -25.68 51.48 -8.81
N ILE A 229 -25.02 50.36 -9.13
CA ILE A 229 -23.67 50.34 -9.73
C ILE A 229 -23.58 49.32 -10.86
N ALA A 230 -22.64 49.52 -11.79
CA ALA A 230 -22.41 48.62 -12.92
C ALA A 230 -22.14 47.17 -12.46
N SER A 231 -22.69 46.18 -13.18
CA SER A 231 -22.66 44.77 -12.74
C SER A 231 -21.25 44.21 -12.53
N TRP A 232 -20.24 44.68 -13.29
CA TRP A 232 -18.85 44.28 -13.05
C TRP A 232 -18.27 44.78 -11.72
N LYS A 233 -18.75 45.91 -11.19
CA LYS A 233 -18.31 46.45 -9.88
C LYS A 233 -18.84 45.59 -8.74
N TRP A 234 -20.07 45.07 -8.85
CA TRP A 234 -20.62 44.09 -7.91
C TRP A 234 -19.75 42.83 -7.82
N MET A 235 -19.15 42.38 -8.93
CA MET A 235 -18.27 41.20 -8.92
C MET A 235 -17.03 41.41 -8.04
N PHE A 236 -16.29 42.50 -8.25
CA PHE A 236 -15.12 42.81 -7.41
C PHE A 236 -15.48 43.11 -5.95
N LEU A 237 -16.65 43.71 -5.69
CA LEU A 237 -17.14 43.94 -4.32
C LEU A 237 -17.39 42.61 -3.58
N VAL A 238 -18.10 41.68 -4.22
CA VAL A 238 -18.45 40.39 -3.59
C VAL A 238 -17.22 39.50 -3.42
N THR A 239 -16.35 39.37 -4.42
CA THR A 239 -15.17 38.51 -4.27
C THR A 239 -14.14 39.12 -3.31
N GLY A 240 -13.96 40.45 -3.31
CA GLY A 240 -13.16 41.16 -2.30
C GLY A 240 -13.66 40.94 -0.87
N ALA A 241 -14.99 40.98 -0.65
CA ALA A 241 -15.57 40.70 0.66
C ALA A 241 -15.35 39.25 1.13
N LEU A 242 -15.48 38.28 0.22
CA LEU A 242 -15.16 36.88 0.52
C LEU A 242 -13.69 36.68 0.87
N SER A 243 -12.78 37.31 0.13
CA SER A 243 -11.32 37.23 0.35
C SER A 243 -10.88 37.90 1.65
N VAL A 244 -11.46 39.04 2.04
CA VAL A 244 -11.21 39.66 3.37
C VAL A 244 -11.75 38.81 4.52
N LEU A 245 -12.99 38.30 4.41
CA LEU A 245 -13.57 37.42 5.43
C LEU A 245 -12.73 36.15 5.60
N TRP A 246 -12.27 35.57 4.49
CA TRP A 246 -11.42 34.39 4.50
C TRP A 246 -10.04 34.65 5.13
N ALA A 247 -9.42 35.80 4.87
CA ALA A 247 -8.16 36.18 5.51
C ALA A 247 -8.29 36.23 7.05
N VAL A 248 -9.41 36.76 7.57
CA VAL A 248 -9.69 36.75 9.02
C VAL A 248 -9.85 35.33 9.56
N LEU A 249 -10.48 34.42 8.82
CA LEU A 249 -10.60 33.01 9.23
C LEU A 249 -9.25 32.28 9.21
N LEU A 250 -8.42 32.49 8.17
CA LEU A 250 -7.07 31.91 8.08
C LEU A 250 -6.19 32.31 9.27
N TRP A 251 -6.31 33.56 9.76
CA TRP A 251 -5.56 34.06 10.92
C TRP A 251 -5.70 33.17 12.16
N PHE A 252 -6.91 32.67 12.42
CA PHE A 252 -7.20 31.88 13.62
C PHE A 252 -7.11 30.37 13.41
N MET A 253 -7.26 29.87 12.17
CA MET A 253 -7.44 28.44 11.90
C MET A 253 -6.18 27.70 11.45
N LEU A 254 -5.29 28.34 10.69
CA LEU A 254 -4.11 27.69 10.12
C LEU A 254 -2.96 27.67 11.16
N PRO A 255 -2.44 26.49 11.59
CA PRO A 255 -1.37 26.43 12.59
C PRO A 255 0.03 26.62 11.99
N ASP A 256 0.96 27.05 12.85
CA ASP A 256 2.34 27.38 12.48
C ASP A 256 3.17 26.18 12.00
N HIS A 257 3.22 25.12 12.80
CA HIS A 257 4.00 23.91 12.58
C HIS A 257 3.45 22.75 13.41
N GLN A 258 3.93 21.52 13.18
CA GLN A 258 3.45 20.30 13.84
C GLN A 258 3.43 20.39 15.36
N GLY A 259 4.40 21.08 15.99
CA GLY A 259 4.49 21.20 17.46
C GLY A 259 3.39 22.04 18.10
N THR A 260 2.89 23.08 17.40
CA THR A 260 1.81 23.98 17.85
C THR A 260 0.45 23.63 17.24
N ALA A 261 0.37 22.53 16.49
CA ALA A 261 -0.89 22.05 15.92
C ALA A 261 -1.91 21.73 17.02
N TRP A 262 -2.85 22.66 17.25
CA TRP A 262 -3.82 22.60 18.34
C TRP A 262 -4.81 21.41 18.23
N PHE A 263 -4.93 20.80 17.05
CA PHE A 263 -5.77 19.62 16.79
C PHE A 263 -5.04 18.26 16.92
N LEU A 264 -3.72 18.25 17.13
CA LEU A 264 -2.92 17.02 17.31
C LEU A 264 -2.60 16.77 18.79
N THR A 265 -2.67 15.52 19.23
CA THR A 265 -2.15 15.09 20.54
C THR A 265 -0.62 14.97 20.50
N ASP A 266 0.07 14.99 21.64
CA ASP A 266 1.55 15.00 21.63
C ASP A 266 2.18 13.74 21.02
N ALA A 267 1.47 12.58 21.07
CA ALA A 267 1.87 11.39 20.32
C ALA A 267 1.70 11.57 18.80
N GLU A 268 0.60 12.19 18.35
CA GLU A 268 0.35 12.50 16.94
C GLU A 268 1.30 13.60 16.41
N LYS A 269 1.70 14.58 17.24
CA LYS A 269 2.70 15.59 16.88
C LYS A 269 4.07 14.96 16.62
N ARG A 270 4.54 14.06 17.49
CA ARG A 270 5.78 13.30 17.28
C ARG A 270 5.71 12.46 16.01
N ALA A 271 4.61 11.74 15.80
CA ALA A 271 4.38 10.98 14.56
C ALA A 271 4.34 11.87 13.30
N ALA A 272 3.81 13.10 13.39
CA ALA A 272 3.78 14.06 12.29
C ALA A 272 5.16 14.64 11.94
N VAL A 273 6.06 14.79 12.92
CA VAL A 273 7.48 15.11 12.70
C VAL A 273 8.19 13.91 12.06
N GLU A 274 7.98 12.70 12.57
CA GLU A 274 8.64 11.49 12.07
C GLU A 274 8.24 11.15 10.62
N MET A 275 6.96 11.33 10.24
CA MET A 275 6.52 11.20 8.85
C MET A 275 7.29 12.10 7.86
N VAL A 276 7.81 13.23 8.33
CA VAL A 276 8.55 14.21 7.53
C VAL A 276 10.07 13.98 7.60
N ARG A 277 10.58 13.16 8.53
CA ARG A 277 12.02 12.82 8.66
C ARG A 277 12.62 12.27 7.37
N HIS A 278 11.92 11.37 6.69
CA HIS A 278 12.33 10.82 5.38
C HIS A 278 12.34 11.85 4.23
N ASN A 279 11.86 13.08 4.45
CA ASN A 279 11.97 14.15 3.46
C ASN A 279 13.40 14.69 3.33
N HIS A 280 14.35 14.34 4.20
CA HIS A 280 15.77 14.76 4.15
C HIS A 280 15.93 16.24 3.77
N THR A 281 15.07 17.07 4.35
CA THR A 281 15.04 18.53 4.22
C THR A 281 14.77 18.98 5.64
N GLY A 282 15.78 19.59 6.28
CA GLY A 282 15.64 20.07 7.65
C GLY A 282 14.39 20.93 7.78
N ILE A 283 13.70 20.80 8.92
CA ILE A 283 12.40 21.42 9.17
C ILE A 283 12.52 22.95 9.13
N HIS A 284 13.67 23.49 9.54
CA HIS A 284 14.00 24.90 9.37
C HIS A 284 15.52 25.13 9.29
N ASN A 285 16.00 26.01 8.40
CA ASN A 285 17.40 26.47 8.42
C ASN A 285 17.54 27.92 7.93
N ASN A 286 17.94 28.82 8.83
CA ASN A 286 18.05 30.27 8.56
C ASN A 286 19.30 30.65 7.74
N ASN A 287 20.26 29.75 7.57
CA ASN A 287 21.58 30.08 7.05
C ASN A 287 21.63 29.95 5.51
N PHE A 288 21.68 31.11 4.84
CA PHE A 288 21.85 31.19 3.39
C PHE A 288 23.27 30.76 2.98
N ARG A 289 23.39 29.74 2.13
CA ARG A 289 24.69 29.22 1.65
C ARG A 289 24.96 29.64 0.20
N SER A 290 25.94 30.52 -0.01
CA SER A 290 26.31 31.02 -1.34
C SER A 290 26.76 29.92 -2.32
N GLY A 291 27.37 28.84 -1.85
CA GLY A 291 27.69 27.67 -2.68
C GLY A 291 26.43 27.03 -3.29
N GLN A 292 25.37 26.88 -2.49
CA GLN A 292 24.09 26.33 -2.94
C GLN A 292 23.34 27.27 -3.91
N LEU A 293 23.53 28.59 -3.79
CA LEU A 293 23.03 29.58 -4.77
C LEU A 293 23.69 29.36 -6.14
N TRP A 294 25.02 29.32 -6.19
CA TRP A 294 25.74 29.10 -7.45
C TRP A 294 25.45 27.72 -8.04
N GLU A 295 25.26 26.71 -7.20
CA GLU A 295 24.80 25.40 -7.67
C GLU A 295 23.39 25.47 -8.28
N ALA A 296 22.46 26.22 -7.69
CA ALA A 296 21.10 26.40 -8.24
C ALA A 296 21.14 27.04 -9.63
N LEU A 297 21.97 28.09 -9.78
CA LEU A 297 22.12 28.87 -11.02
C LEU A 297 22.89 28.13 -12.12
N THR A 298 23.71 27.14 -11.78
CA THR A 298 24.46 26.30 -12.73
C THR A 298 23.80 24.94 -13.00
N ASP A 299 22.68 24.62 -12.35
CA ASP A 299 21.98 23.36 -12.55
C ASP A 299 21.04 23.42 -13.76
N VAL A 300 21.31 22.56 -14.75
CA VAL A 300 20.50 22.39 -15.96
C VAL A 300 19.03 22.08 -15.62
N LYS A 301 18.75 21.38 -14.50
CA LYS A 301 17.37 21.11 -14.04
C LYS A 301 16.61 22.39 -13.73
N THR A 302 17.25 23.35 -13.07
CA THR A 302 16.66 24.64 -12.70
C THR A 302 16.20 25.41 -13.93
N TRP A 303 17.09 25.51 -14.93
CA TRP A 303 16.78 26.19 -16.19
C TRP A 303 15.74 25.46 -17.03
N ALA A 304 15.76 24.12 -17.04
CA ALA A 304 14.70 23.34 -17.66
C ALA A 304 13.33 23.61 -17.02
N PHE A 305 13.23 23.63 -15.68
CA PHE A 305 11.99 23.96 -14.97
C PHE A 305 11.55 25.41 -15.21
N PHE A 306 12.48 26.38 -15.23
CA PHE A 306 12.21 27.77 -15.59
C PHE A 306 11.61 27.91 -17.00
N LEU A 307 12.28 27.37 -18.02
CA LEU A 307 11.83 27.45 -19.41
C LEU A 307 10.49 26.73 -19.61
N MET A 308 10.32 25.54 -19.01
CA MET A 308 9.04 24.84 -19.03
C MET A 308 7.95 25.67 -18.36
N ALA A 309 8.18 26.25 -17.18
CA ALA A 309 7.19 27.09 -16.49
C ALA A 309 6.79 28.32 -17.31
N THR A 310 7.74 28.99 -17.98
CA THR A 310 7.46 30.10 -18.90
C THR A 310 6.54 29.67 -20.03
N ILE A 311 6.90 28.62 -20.77
CA ILE A 311 6.11 28.18 -21.94
C ILE A 311 4.75 27.60 -21.49
N TRP A 312 4.67 26.97 -20.31
CA TRP A 312 3.42 26.47 -19.73
C TRP A 312 2.38 27.56 -19.49
N ASN A 313 2.84 28.77 -19.17
CA ASN A 313 1.99 29.88 -18.77
C ASN A 313 1.61 30.82 -19.92
N VAL A 314 2.22 30.70 -21.10
CA VAL A 314 1.78 31.43 -22.31
C VAL A 314 0.32 31.09 -22.68
N PRO A 315 -0.11 29.80 -22.71
CA PRO A 315 -1.51 29.42 -22.92
C PRO A 315 -2.47 29.84 -21.80
N ASN A 316 -1.99 30.17 -20.60
CA ASN A 316 -2.83 30.54 -19.46
C ASN A 316 -3.58 31.87 -19.68
N SER A 317 -3.20 32.66 -20.68
CA SER A 317 -3.97 33.83 -21.16
C SER A 317 -5.42 33.49 -21.55
N ILE A 318 -5.72 32.25 -21.95
CA ILE A 318 -7.10 31.75 -22.15
C ILE A 318 -7.94 31.80 -20.86
N ALA A 319 -7.31 31.82 -19.67
CA ALA A 319 -8.00 32.07 -18.41
C ALA A 319 -8.69 33.44 -18.41
N THR A 320 -7.97 34.49 -18.87
CA THR A 320 -8.43 35.88 -18.88
C THR A 320 -9.33 36.19 -20.07
N PHE A 321 -8.98 35.73 -21.28
CA PHE A 321 -9.78 35.98 -22.49
C PHE A 321 -10.96 35.00 -22.69
N GLY A 322 -11.11 34.00 -21.82
CA GLY A 322 -12.04 32.88 -22.02
C GLY A 322 -13.49 33.27 -22.26
N ASN A 323 -14.05 34.18 -21.45
CA ASN A 323 -15.44 34.64 -21.66
C ASN A 323 -15.61 35.47 -22.93
N LEU A 324 -14.60 36.25 -23.34
CA LEU A 324 -14.62 36.97 -24.63
C LEU A 324 -14.60 35.96 -25.81
N VAL A 325 -13.79 34.90 -25.71
CA VAL A 325 -13.74 33.83 -26.71
C VAL A 325 -15.09 33.09 -26.80
N ILE A 326 -15.73 32.75 -25.69
CA ILE A 326 -17.05 32.09 -25.68
C ILE A 326 -18.15 33.03 -26.20
N LYS A 327 -18.17 34.31 -25.78
CA LYS A 327 -19.11 35.32 -26.29
C LYS A 327 -18.99 35.46 -27.82
N ASN A 328 -17.76 35.39 -28.35
CA ASN A 328 -17.45 35.38 -29.77
C ASN A 328 -17.88 34.09 -30.52
N PHE A 329 -18.38 33.06 -29.84
CA PHE A 329 -19.06 31.91 -30.45
C PHE A 329 -20.58 32.16 -30.64
N ASP A 330 -21.03 33.40 -30.49
CA ASP A 330 -22.43 33.82 -30.63
C ASP A 330 -23.34 33.18 -29.56
N TYR A 331 -22.97 33.41 -28.30
CA TYR A 331 -23.73 33.05 -27.10
C TYR A 331 -24.11 34.31 -26.29
N GLY A 332 -25.19 34.26 -25.52
CA GLY A 332 -25.61 35.39 -24.68
C GLY A 332 -24.60 35.70 -23.56
N VAL A 333 -24.61 36.93 -23.02
CA VAL A 333 -23.69 37.32 -21.92
C VAL A 333 -23.89 36.46 -20.66
N LEU A 334 -25.14 36.26 -20.23
CA LEU A 334 -25.48 35.38 -19.09
C LEU A 334 -25.29 33.89 -19.41
N GLU A 335 -25.40 33.49 -20.67
CA GLU A 335 -25.12 32.11 -21.08
C GLU A 335 -23.61 31.83 -21.05
N THR A 336 -22.81 32.80 -21.50
CA THR A 336 -21.35 32.76 -21.52
C THR A 336 -20.75 32.51 -20.13
N THR A 337 -21.28 33.13 -19.07
CA THR A 337 -20.79 32.88 -17.70
C THR A 337 -21.03 31.43 -17.25
N LEU A 338 -22.18 30.86 -17.61
CA LEU A 338 -22.53 29.48 -17.27
C LEU A 338 -21.73 28.45 -18.07
N LEU A 339 -21.43 28.75 -19.34
CA LEU A 339 -20.57 27.93 -20.21
C LEU A 339 -19.11 27.83 -19.71
N GLY A 340 -18.69 28.65 -18.76
CA GLY A 340 -17.43 28.46 -18.03
C GLY A 340 -17.43 27.25 -17.08
N MET A 341 -18.58 26.93 -16.46
CA MET A 341 -18.65 25.93 -15.37
C MET A 341 -18.24 24.50 -15.76
N PRO A 342 -18.60 23.97 -16.95
CA PRO A 342 -18.15 22.64 -17.37
C PRO A 342 -16.61 22.52 -17.43
N SER A 343 -15.92 23.60 -17.82
CA SER A 343 -14.44 23.60 -17.84
C SER A 343 -13.85 23.48 -16.42
N GLY A 344 -14.46 24.13 -15.43
CA GLY A 344 -14.06 24.02 -14.03
C GLY A 344 -14.35 22.65 -13.40
N ALA A 345 -15.49 22.04 -13.74
CA ALA A 345 -15.82 20.68 -13.29
C ALA A 345 -14.84 19.63 -13.84
N LEU A 346 -14.47 19.76 -15.12
CA LEU A 346 -13.45 18.92 -15.75
C LEU A 346 -12.08 19.16 -15.11
N GLU A 347 -11.68 20.41 -14.87
CA GLU A 347 -10.43 20.74 -14.18
C GLU A 347 -10.32 20.05 -12.81
N PHE A 348 -11.36 20.17 -11.98
CA PHE A 348 -11.39 19.65 -10.61
C PHE A 348 -11.32 18.13 -10.52
N ILE A 349 -12.26 17.42 -11.19
CA ILE A 349 -12.41 15.96 -11.11
C ILE A 349 -11.08 15.28 -11.46
N VAL A 350 -10.40 15.84 -12.46
CA VAL A 350 -9.31 15.15 -13.12
C VAL A 350 -7.95 15.45 -12.49
N MET A 351 -7.74 16.67 -12.00
CA MET A 351 -6.55 17.02 -11.23
C MET A 351 -6.38 16.07 -10.04
N ILE A 352 -7.49 15.72 -9.38
CA ILE A 352 -7.53 14.69 -8.34
C ILE A 352 -7.26 13.30 -8.93
N ALA A 353 -7.93 12.89 -10.00
CA ALA A 353 -7.78 11.56 -10.61
C ALA A 353 -6.33 11.23 -11.01
N ILE A 354 -5.56 12.20 -11.48
CA ILE A 354 -4.21 11.97 -12.02
C ILE A 354 -3.11 12.17 -10.99
N THR A 355 -3.27 13.13 -10.07
CA THR A 355 -2.36 13.17 -8.93
C THR A 355 -2.55 11.92 -8.05
N TYR A 356 -3.76 11.34 -8.01
CA TYR A 356 -4.01 9.99 -7.49
C TYR A 356 -3.39 8.88 -8.35
N ALA A 357 -3.50 8.94 -9.68
CA ALA A 357 -2.85 7.97 -10.57
C ALA A 357 -1.32 8.00 -10.45
N CYS A 358 -0.71 9.17 -10.26
CA CYS A 358 0.72 9.35 -9.97
C CYS A 358 1.11 8.87 -8.55
N LEU A 359 0.17 8.87 -7.60
CA LEU A 359 0.35 8.27 -6.28
C LEU A 359 0.24 6.73 -6.34
N ARG A 360 -0.54 6.16 -7.26
CA ARG A 360 -0.63 4.70 -7.48
C ARG A 360 0.51 4.18 -8.34
N LEU A 361 0.67 4.70 -9.55
CA LEU A 361 1.56 4.18 -10.58
C LEU A 361 2.99 4.71 -10.45
N SER A 362 3.95 3.80 -10.49
CA SER A 362 5.40 4.09 -10.54
C SER A 362 5.83 4.63 -11.90
N ASN A 363 6.75 5.60 -11.94
CA ASN A 363 7.41 6.10 -13.16
C ASN A 363 6.48 6.67 -14.27
N THR A 364 5.27 7.11 -13.93
CA THR A 364 4.30 7.66 -14.90
C THR A 364 4.32 9.17 -15.06
N ARG A 365 4.85 9.95 -14.10
CA ARG A 365 4.69 11.43 -14.03
C ARG A 365 4.92 12.16 -15.36
N THR A 366 6.07 11.97 -16.02
CA THR A 366 6.33 12.63 -17.32
C THR A 366 5.49 12.08 -18.48
N TRP A 367 5.06 10.81 -18.45
CA TRP A 367 4.10 10.32 -19.45
C TRP A 367 2.72 10.96 -19.27
N CYS A 368 2.23 11.11 -18.03
CA CYS A 368 1.02 11.86 -17.73
C CYS A 368 1.13 13.31 -18.20
N MET A 369 2.29 13.95 -18.06
CA MET A 369 2.57 15.29 -18.60
C MET A 369 2.60 15.34 -20.15
N THR A 370 3.25 14.38 -20.83
CA THR A 370 3.28 14.35 -22.30
C THR A 370 1.88 14.18 -22.88
N VAL A 371 1.13 13.23 -22.33
CA VAL A 371 -0.29 13.01 -22.62
C VAL A 371 -1.12 14.26 -22.27
N ALA A 372 -0.72 15.00 -21.22
CA ALA A 372 -1.39 16.23 -20.81
C ALA A 372 -1.49 17.23 -21.96
N LEU A 373 -0.33 17.49 -22.52
CA LEU A 373 -0.10 18.48 -23.54
C LEU A 373 -0.62 18.03 -24.90
N THR A 374 -0.63 16.71 -25.19
CA THR A 374 -1.19 16.17 -26.43
C THR A 374 -2.70 16.46 -26.56
N ILE A 375 -3.47 16.38 -25.47
CA ILE A 375 -4.91 16.66 -25.50
C ILE A 375 -5.18 18.16 -25.62
N ALA A 376 -4.45 18.97 -24.86
CA ALA A 376 -4.54 20.43 -24.98
C ALA A 376 -4.18 20.89 -26.40
N LEU A 377 -3.18 20.26 -27.04
CA LEU A 377 -2.82 20.46 -28.44
C LEU A 377 -3.95 20.09 -29.40
N VAL A 378 -4.60 18.93 -29.21
CA VAL A 378 -5.79 18.53 -30.00
C VAL A 378 -6.93 19.54 -29.82
N GLY A 379 -7.16 20.02 -28.59
CA GLY A 379 -8.10 21.11 -28.30
C GLY A 379 -7.78 22.39 -29.06
N SER A 380 -6.51 22.82 -29.06
CA SER A 380 -6.08 24.03 -29.79
C SER A 380 -6.27 23.88 -31.29
N ILE A 381 -5.97 22.70 -31.85
CA ILE A 381 -6.24 22.38 -33.26
C ILE A 381 -7.73 22.44 -33.55
N MET A 382 -8.60 21.92 -32.67
CA MET A 382 -10.06 22.01 -32.83
C MET A 382 -10.57 23.45 -32.83
N VAL A 383 -10.13 24.29 -31.88
CA VAL A 383 -10.53 25.72 -31.85
C VAL A 383 -10.00 26.48 -33.07
N PHE A 384 -8.80 26.17 -33.53
CA PHE A 384 -8.15 26.85 -34.65
C PHE A 384 -8.74 26.45 -36.02
N ALA A 385 -9.07 25.17 -36.21
CA ALA A 385 -9.47 24.62 -37.52
C ALA A 385 -10.99 24.46 -37.71
N ALA A 386 -11.81 24.46 -36.65
CA ALA A 386 -13.25 24.23 -36.79
C ALA A 386 -13.99 25.42 -37.45
N PRO A 387 -15.01 25.17 -38.29
CA PRO A 387 -15.92 26.21 -38.77
C PRO A 387 -16.77 26.80 -37.63
N TYR A 388 -17.00 28.11 -37.64
CA TYR A 388 -17.85 28.81 -36.66
C TYR A 388 -19.31 28.32 -36.62
N SER A 389 -19.81 27.76 -37.72
CA SER A 389 -21.12 27.13 -37.77
C SER A 389 -21.26 25.94 -36.81
N ASN A 390 -20.14 25.31 -36.41
CA ASN A 390 -20.12 24.21 -35.46
C ASN A 390 -19.71 24.70 -34.05
N LYS A 391 -20.61 25.45 -33.40
CA LYS A 391 -20.44 25.96 -32.02
C LYS A 391 -20.05 24.85 -31.04
N ALA A 392 -20.60 23.64 -31.20
CA ALA A 392 -20.28 22.48 -30.36
C ALA A 392 -18.82 22.01 -30.50
N ALA A 393 -18.25 22.00 -31.71
CA ALA A 393 -16.85 21.66 -31.91
C ALA A 393 -15.89 22.72 -31.34
N LEU A 394 -16.24 24.02 -31.49
CA LEU A 394 -15.47 25.12 -30.89
C LEU A 394 -15.50 25.09 -29.36
N LEU A 395 -16.67 24.88 -28.77
CA LEU A 395 -16.83 24.78 -27.32
C LEU A 395 -16.13 23.53 -26.76
N CYS A 396 -16.24 22.39 -27.44
CA CYS A 396 -15.49 21.18 -27.10
C CYS A 396 -13.97 21.41 -27.20
N GLY A 397 -13.50 22.05 -28.27
CA GLY A 397 -12.09 22.44 -28.41
C GLY A 397 -11.63 23.37 -27.29
N TYR A 398 -12.42 24.38 -26.94
CA TYR A 398 -12.12 25.31 -25.84
C TYR A 398 -12.03 24.59 -24.50
N TYR A 399 -12.96 23.67 -24.22
CA TYR A 399 -12.86 22.79 -23.06
C TYR A 399 -11.60 21.90 -23.14
N LEU A 400 -11.23 21.37 -24.30
CA LEU A 400 -10.00 20.58 -24.47
C LEU A 400 -8.71 21.41 -24.24
N VAL A 401 -8.69 22.70 -24.58
CA VAL A 401 -7.57 23.61 -24.28
C VAL A 401 -7.50 23.97 -22.79
N ARG A 402 -8.65 24.31 -22.18
CA ARG A 402 -8.75 24.52 -20.72
C ARG A 402 -8.41 23.24 -19.95
N THR A 403 -8.74 22.08 -20.50
CA THR A 403 -8.46 20.78 -19.90
C THR A 403 -7.06 20.26 -20.24
N GLN A 404 -6.11 20.94 -19.60
CA GLN A 404 -5.01 20.23 -18.97
C GLN A 404 -5.52 19.29 -17.81
N SER A 405 -6.75 18.72 -17.90
CA SER A 405 -7.53 17.87 -16.97
C SER A 405 -8.79 17.20 -17.64
N PRO A 406 -8.74 16.00 -18.26
CA PRO A 406 -9.72 15.47 -19.25
C PRO A 406 -10.50 14.21 -18.77
N TYR A 407 -11.48 13.61 -19.47
CA TYR A 407 -11.65 13.39 -20.91
C TYR A 407 -13.10 13.63 -21.33
N THR A 408 -13.27 13.92 -22.62
CA THR A 408 -14.51 13.62 -23.32
C THR A 408 -14.66 12.11 -23.52
N HIS A 409 -15.81 11.56 -23.14
CA HIS A 409 -16.63 10.71 -24.02
C HIS A 409 -18.02 10.52 -23.40
N GLY A 410 -19.06 10.96 -24.11
CA GLY A 410 -20.43 10.97 -23.56
C GLY A 410 -21.47 11.70 -24.39
N CYS A 411 -21.31 11.80 -25.72
CA CYS A 411 -22.39 12.25 -26.59
C CYS A 411 -22.28 11.59 -27.97
N THR A 412 -23.39 11.06 -28.47
CA THR A 412 -23.47 10.27 -29.71
C THR A 412 -23.37 11.15 -30.96
N ILE A 413 -22.29 11.01 -31.72
CA ILE A 413 -22.24 11.49 -33.12
C ILE A 413 -22.36 10.29 -34.06
N ARG A 414 -23.50 10.23 -34.76
CA ARG A 414 -23.80 9.25 -35.80
C ARG A 414 -23.12 9.67 -37.10
N ALA A 415 -21.86 9.26 -37.29
CA ALA A 415 -21.13 9.43 -38.55
C ALA A 415 -20.84 8.05 -39.19
N HIS A 416 -21.29 7.85 -40.42
CA HIS A 416 -20.99 6.64 -41.20
C HIS A 416 -19.53 6.66 -41.68
N VAL A 417 -18.66 5.89 -41.01
CA VAL A 417 -17.42 5.36 -41.62
C VAL A 417 -17.26 3.90 -41.21
N SER A 418 -17.08 3.04 -42.19
CA SER A 418 -16.87 1.60 -42.04
C SER A 418 -15.43 1.27 -41.60
N GLY A 419 -15.26 0.29 -40.72
CA GLY A 419 -13.93 -0.26 -40.39
C GLY A 419 -13.80 -0.74 -38.94
N ARG A 420 -13.66 -2.05 -38.71
CA ARG A 420 -13.60 -2.69 -37.38
C ARG A 420 -12.28 -2.47 -36.62
N THR A 421 -11.48 -1.46 -37.00
CA THR A 421 -10.14 -1.20 -36.46
C THR A 421 -10.15 -0.19 -35.30
N ALA A 422 -11.08 0.77 -35.29
CA ALA A 422 -11.15 1.81 -34.25
C ALA A 422 -11.41 1.27 -32.83
N LEU A 423 -12.21 0.21 -32.69
CA LEU A 423 -12.61 -0.35 -31.39
C LEU A 423 -11.48 -1.05 -30.62
N ARG A 424 -10.39 -1.46 -31.29
CA ARG A 424 -9.27 -2.18 -30.65
C ARG A 424 -8.21 -1.25 -30.07
N VAL A 425 -8.04 -0.05 -30.65
CA VAL A 425 -7.16 1.00 -30.11
C VAL A 425 -7.83 1.70 -28.91
N ALA A 426 -9.14 1.97 -29.00
CA ALA A 426 -9.91 2.61 -27.93
C ALA A 426 -9.89 1.86 -26.58
N ARG A 427 -9.56 0.56 -26.57
CA ARG A 427 -9.52 -0.28 -25.36
C ARG A 427 -8.14 -0.32 -24.65
N ARG A 428 -7.13 0.41 -25.16
CA ARG A 428 -5.77 0.46 -24.59
C ARG A 428 -5.18 1.85 -24.37
N VAL A 429 -5.90 2.93 -24.69
CA VAL A 429 -5.45 4.31 -24.47
C VAL A 429 -6.10 4.90 -23.21
N TYR A 430 -5.57 4.55 -22.04
CA TYR A 430 -5.85 5.28 -20.79
C TYR A 430 -4.89 6.48 -20.69
N ALA A 431 -5.28 7.58 -21.28
CA ALA A 431 -4.57 8.86 -21.24
C ALA A 431 -5.33 9.82 -20.31
N PHE A 432 -4.67 10.62 -19.44
CA PHE A 432 -5.31 11.65 -18.57
C PHE A 432 -4.26 12.73 -18.07
N PRO A 433 -4.32 14.04 -18.47
CA PRO A 433 -3.56 15.28 -18.07
C PRO A 433 -3.57 15.95 -16.67
N THR A 434 -2.40 16.45 -16.18
CA THR A 434 -2.27 17.65 -15.30
C THR A 434 -0.81 18.11 -15.12
N GLY A 435 -0.24 18.73 -16.15
CA GLY A 435 1.23 18.81 -16.21
C GLY A 435 1.92 19.92 -15.39
N TYR A 436 1.31 21.08 -15.16
CA TYR A 436 1.98 22.18 -14.41
C TYR A 436 2.16 21.86 -12.92
N ILE A 437 1.13 21.30 -12.27
CA ILE A 437 1.24 20.88 -10.86
C ILE A 437 2.25 19.74 -10.69
N LEU A 438 2.37 18.87 -11.69
CA LEU A 438 3.40 17.83 -11.72
C LEU A 438 4.80 18.43 -11.91
N LEU A 439 4.96 19.52 -12.66
CA LEU A 439 6.21 20.29 -12.74
C LEU A 439 6.60 20.90 -11.38
N LEU A 440 5.66 21.54 -10.68
CA LEU A 440 5.87 22.09 -9.32
C LEU A 440 6.25 21.00 -8.30
N ALA A 441 5.56 19.86 -8.33
CA ALA A 441 5.85 18.71 -7.49
C ALA A 441 7.21 18.07 -7.84
N MET A 442 7.58 18.02 -9.13
CA MET A 442 8.89 17.53 -9.58
C MET A 442 10.03 18.47 -9.18
N ALA A 443 9.87 19.79 -9.29
CA ALA A 443 10.86 20.75 -8.80
C ALA A 443 11.05 20.61 -7.27
N SER A 444 9.95 20.49 -6.53
CA SER A 444 9.97 20.30 -5.07
C SER A 444 10.64 18.98 -4.62
N ALA A 445 10.55 17.93 -5.44
CA ALA A 445 11.07 16.60 -5.12
C ALA A 445 12.51 16.35 -5.62
N ASN A 446 12.92 16.95 -6.74
CA ASN A 446 14.20 16.70 -7.41
C ASN A 446 15.30 17.70 -7.04
N VAL A 447 15.04 18.65 -6.14
CA VAL A 447 15.99 19.68 -5.70
C VAL A 447 16.26 19.54 -4.20
N ALA A 448 17.51 19.80 -3.81
CA ALA A 448 18.05 19.54 -2.49
C ALA A 448 18.91 20.70 -1.98
N GLY A 449 19.12 20.76 -0.67
CA GLY A 449 19.68 21.94 0.00
C GLY A 449 18.63 23.03 0.17
N HIS A 450 18.56 23.65 1.35
CA HIS A 450 17.55 24.64 1.70
C HIS A 450 17.61 25.86 0.76
N THR A 451 18.80 26.44 0.61
CA THR A 451 19.01 27.62 -0.25
C THR A 451 18.75 27.29 -1.71
N LYS A 452 19.30 26.18 -2.23
CA LYS A 452 19.09 25.76 -3.63
C LYS A 452 17.61 25.49 -3.95
N LYS A 453 16.86 24.87 -3.03
CA LYS A 453 15.41 24.61 -3.20
C LYS A 453 14.61 25.92 -3.26
N VAL A 454 14.88 26.89 -2.38
CA VAL A 454 14.20 28.19 -2.45
C VAL A 454 14.54 28.91 -3.75
N VAL A 455 15.82 29.01 -4.12
CA VAL A 455 16.24 29.66 -5.38
C VAL A 455 15.60 29.00 -6.61
N THR A 456 15.53 27.67 -6.65
CA THR A 456 14.91 26.94 -7.77
C THR A 456 13.39 27.19 -7.85
N ASN A 457 12.70 27.21 -6.70
CA ASN A 457 11.28 27.56 -6.64
C ASN A 457 11.03 29.02 -7.07
N SER A 458 11.88 29.97 -6.63
CA SER A 458 11.80 31.37 -7.05
C SER A 458 12.02 31.51 -8.56
N LEU A 459 12.99 30.82 -9.14
CA LEU A 459 13.22 30.83 -10.59
C LEU A 459 12.01 30.23 -11.35
N LEU A 460 11.43 29.13 -10.87
CA LEU A 460 10.21 28.57 -11.45
C LEU A 460 9.06 29.60 -11.44
N LEU A 461 8.87 30.33 -10.34
CA LEU A 461 7.84 31.38 -10.21
C LEU A 461 8.15 32.65 -11.03
N ILE A 462 9.42 33.00 -11.24
CA ILE A 462 9.83 34.02 -12.22
C ILE A 462 9.43 33.58 -13.64
N GLY A 463 9.62 32.30 -13.98
CA GLY A 463 9.16 31.73 -15.25
C GLY A 463 7.64 31.76 -15.40
N TYR A 464 6.90 31.39 -14.35
CA TYR A 464 5.44 31.53 -14.28
C TYR A 464 4.98 32.97 -14.60
N SER A 465 5.58 33.98 -13.97
CA SER A 465 5.29 35.39 -14.29
C SER A 465 5.62 35.74 -15.73
N ALA A 466 6.80 35.37 -16.23
CA ALA A 466 7.23 35.68 -17.59
C ALA A 466 6.24 35.11 -18.64
N GLY A 467 5.82 33.86 -18.49
CA GLY A 467 4.83 33.24 -19.37
C GLY A 467 3.47 33.95 -19.37
N ASN A 468 2.99 34.32 -18.19
CA ASN A 468 1.73 35.05 -18.03
C ASN A 468 1.81 36.53 -18.46
N ILE A 469 2.99 37.15 -18.50
CA ILE A 469 3.21 38.47 -19.11
C ILE A 469 3.13 38.37 -20.64
N ILE A 470 3.75 37.33 -21.21
CA ILE A 470 3.86 37.09 -22.66
C ILE A 470 2.51 36.66 -23.26
N GLY A 471 1.78 35.76 -22.62
CA GLY A 471 0.53 35.16 -23.13
C GLY A 471 -0.53 36.15 -23.64
N PRO A 472 -0.96 37.14 -22.83
CA PRO A 472 -1.97 38.12 -23.21
C PRO A 472 -1.62 38.93 -24.47
N GLN A 473 -0.34 39.12 -24.78
CA GLN A 473 0.12 39.95 -25.90
C GLN A 473 -0.15 39.31 -27.28
N PHE A 474 -0.49 38.02 -27.31
CA PHE A 474 -0.98 37.33 -28.51
C PHE A 474 -2.48 37.55 -28.76
N PHE A 475 -3.25 38.01 -27.77
CA PHE A 475 -4.68 38.30 -27.90
C PHE A 475 -4.86 39.79 -28.22
N LYS A 476 -4.96 40.10 -29.52
CA LYS A 476 -5.11 41.47 -30.03
C LYS A 476 -6.55 41.79 -30.40
N THR A 477 -7.01 43.01 -30.14
CA THR A 477 -8.40 43.43 -30.44
C THR A 477 -8.71 43.46 -31.94
N ASN A 478 -7.73 43.80 -32.79
CA ASN A 478 -7.86 43.71 -34.25
C ASN A 478 -7.93 42.28 -34.82
N GLN A 479 -7.95 41.25 -33.96
CA GLN A 479 -8.02 39.84 -34.31
C GLN A 479 -9.32 39.15 -33.85
N GLN A 480 -10.24 39.92 -33.26
CA GLN A 480 -11.59 39.43 -32.97
C GLN A 480 -12.32 39.07 -34.27
N PRO A 481 -13.19 38.03 -34.28
CA PRO A 481 -13.55 37.17 -33.16
C PRO A 481 -12.59 35.98 -32.90
N ARG A 482 -11.64 35.68 -33.80
CA ARG A 482 -10.86 34.42 -33.80
C ARG A 482 -9.64 34.38 -32.88
N TYR A 483 -8.97 35.51 -32.65
CA TYR A 483 -7.66 35.58 -31.99
C TYR A 483 -6.65 34.53 -32.52
N PRO A 484 -6.38 34.43 -33.85
CA PRO A 484 -5.57 33.35 -34.39
C PRO A 484 -4.12 33.35 -33.88
N LEU A 485 -3.54 34.51 -33.49
CA LEU A 485 -2.24 34.50 -32.80
C LEU A 485 -2.34 33.96 -31.37
N GLY A 486 -3.40 34.26 -30.63
CA GLY A 486 -3.65 33.73 -29.29
C GLY A 486 -3.86 32.22 -29.28
N MET A 487 -4.65 31.70 -30.23
CA MET A 487 -4.84 30.25 -30.39
C MET A 487 -3.59 29.56 -30.97
N GLY A 488 -2.87 30.23 -31.88
CA GLY A 488 -1.62 29.75 -32.45
C GLY A 488 -0.48 29.67 -31.44
N SER A 489 -0.34 30.65 -30.54
CA SER A 489 0.67 30.61 -29.47
C SER A 489 0.41 29.48 -28.47
N CYS A 490 -0.85 29.12 -28.24
CA CYS A 490 -1.22 27.94 -27.45
C CYS A 490 -0.77 26.64 -28.12
N LEU A 491 -1.08 26.47 -29.42
CA LEU A 491 -0.68 25.32 -30.23
C LEU A 491 0.85 25.13 -30.22
N VAL A 492 1.60 26.20 -30.50
CA VAL A 492 3.08 26.18 -30.51
C VAL A 492 3.64 25.87 -29.11
N SER A 493 3.09 26.48 -28.06
CA SER A 493 3.53 26.23 -26.68
C SER A 493 3.33 24.77 -26.27
N PHE A 494 2.17 24.16 -26.57
CA PHE A 494 1.93 22.75 -26.27
C PHE A 494 2.85 21.81 -27.05
N ALA A 495 3.12 22.09 -28.33
CA ALA A 495 4.07 21.31 -29.12
C ALA A 495 5.50 21.35 -28.54
N ILE A 496 5.99 22.53 -28.14
CA ILE A 496 7.32 22.68 -27.53
C ILE A 496 7.36 21.96 -26.17
N LEU A 497 6.33 22.10 -25.34
CA LEU A 497 6.26 21.45 -24.02
C LEU A 497 6.24 19.91 -24.11
N ILE A 498 5.63 19.33 -25.14
CA ILE A 498 5.68 17.87 -25.41
C ILE A 498 7.13 17.44 -25.59
N VAL A 499 7.87 18.13 -26.47
CA VAL A 499 9.29 17.83 -26.73
C VAL A 499 10.12 18.01 -25.45
N MET A 500 9.98 19.14 -24.75
CA MET A 500 10.71 19.41 -23.51
C MET A 500 10.42 18.37 -22.42
N THR A 501 9.18 17.92 -22.27
CA THR A 501 8.80 16.90 -21.29
C THR A 501 9.44 15.54 -21.61
N VAL A 502 9.54 15.18 -22.89
CA VAL A 502 10.22 13.96 -23.35
C VAL A 502 11.74 14.07 -23.15
N CYS A 503 12.36 15.20 -23.51
CA CYS A 503 13.78 15.46 -23.26
C CYS A 503 14.11 15.42 -21.77
N LEU A 504 13.29 16.05 -20.92
CA LEU A 504 13.42 16.00 -19.46
C LEU A 504 13.34 14.54 -18.96
N ARG A 505 12.43 13.72 -19.49
CA ARG A 505 12.35 12.30 -19.12
C ARG A 505 13.66 11.56 -19.40
N PHE A 506 14.24 11.72 -20.60
CA PHE A 506 15.51 11.07 -20.94
C PHE A 506 16.68 11.59 -20.11
N TYR A 507 16.77 12.91 -19.87
CA TYR A 507 17.78 13.51 -19.01
C TYR A 507 17.72 12.96 -17.57
N LEU A 508 16.52 12.88 -16.97
CA LEU A 508 16.36 12.35 -15.61
C LEU A 508 16.66 10.84 -15.54
N VAL A 509 16.35 10.06 -16.59
CA VAL A 509 16.73 8.63 -16.67
C VAL A 509 18.24 8.46 -16.79
N TRP A 510 18.90 9.28 -17.61
CA TRP A 510 20.37 9.29 -17.74
C TRP A 510 21.06 9.65 -16.42
N GLN A 511 20.62 10.71 -15.75
CA GLN A 511 21.16 11.13 -14.46
C GLN A 511 20.97 10.06 -13.37
N ASN A 512 19.82 9.37 -13.34
CA ASN A 512 19.59 8.26 -12.42
C ASN A 512 20.53 7.08 -12.68
N LYS A 513 20.84 6.75 -13.95
CA LYS A 513 21.81 5.70 -14.29
C LYS A 513 23.24 6.09 -13.90
N SER A 514 23.66 7.32 -14.23
CA SER A 514 25.01 7.84 -13.97
C SER A 514 25.37 7.89 -12.48
N ARG A 515 24.38 7.86 -11.57
CA ARG A 515 24.56 7.96 -10.12
C ARG A 515 24.35 6.64 -9.38
N ALA A 516 24.04 5.56 -10.10
CA ALA A 516 23.69 4.27 -9.50
C ALA A 516 24.91 3.60 -8.82
N SER A 517 26.06 3.58 -9.49
CA SER A 517 27.30 2.95 -8.98
C SER A 517 27.84 3.63 -7.72
N ALA A 518 27.87 4.98 -7.70
CA ALA A 518 28.33 5.76 -6.55
C ALA A 518 27.44 5.58 -5.31
N ARG A 519 26.13 5.32 -5.50
CA ARG A 519 25.22 5.02 -4.39
C ARG A 519 25.43 3.61 -3.84
N GLN A 520 25.64 2.62 -4.72
CA GLN A 520 25.88 1.24 -4.29
C GLN A 520 27.14 1.16 -3.41
N ALA A 521 28.24 1.76 -3.86
CA ALA A 521 29.47 1.86 -3.05
C ALA A 521 29.24 2.52 -1.68
N LEU A 522 28.45 3.60 -1.62
CA LEU A 522 28.20 4.31 -0.36
C LEU A 522 27.26 3.54 0.60
N GLU A 523 26.30 2.79 0.07
CA GLU A 523 25.38 1.97 0.87
C GLU A 523 26.02 0.70 1.44
N GLU A 524 27.05 0.18 0.77
CA GLU A 524 27.89 -0.95 1.22
C GLU A 524 28.87 -0.53 2.34
N ILE A 525 29.28 0.74 2.39
CA ILE A 525 30.30 1.25 3.35
C ILE A 525 29.69 1.92 4.60
N SER A 526 28.48 2.51 4.51
CA SER A 526 27.93 3.37 5.57
C SER A 526 27.02 2.64 6.57
N THR A 527 27.18 2.91 7.87
CA THR A 527 26.29 2.38 8.93
C THR A 527 24.90 3.02 8.92
N GLU A 528 23.90 2.37 9.53
CA GLU A 528 22.51 2.85 9.56
C GLU A 528 22.36 4.17 10.34
N GLU A 529 23.16 4.40 11.39
CA GLU A 529 23.22 5.69 12.09
C GLU A 529 23.89 6.78 11.26
N GLU A 530 24.99 6.51 10.55
CA GLU A 530 25.62 7.50 9.66
C GLU A 530 24.67 7.89 8.51
N LEU A 531 23.98 6.91 7.90
CA LEU A 531 22.93 7.14 6.91
C LEU A 531 21.78 8.00 7.47
N ALA A 532 21.40 7.79 8.73
CA ALA A 532 20.43 8.64 9.42
C ALA A 532 20.95 10.08 9.64
N GLN A 533 22.23 10.24 10.02
CA GLN A 533 22.85 11.57 10.19
C GLN A 533 22.95 12.36 8.87
N TYR A 534 23.24 11.70 7.74
CA TYR A 534 23.18 12.35 6.41
C TYR A 534 21.79 12.92 6.10
N GLY A 535 20.73 12.38 6.71
CA GLY A 535 19.36 12.86 6.55
C GLY A 535 19.06 14.22 7.20
N PHE A 536 19.83 14.62 8.22
CA PHE A 536 19.66 15.89 8.94
C PHE A 536 20.59 17.00 8.43
N ARG A 537 21.63 16.68 7.66
CA ARG A 537 22.59 17.67 7.12
C ARG A 537 21.98 18.43 5.92
N ASN A 538 22.16 19.76 5.89
CA ASN A 538 21.67 20.62 4.81
C ASN A 538 22.54 20.52 3.53
N LEU A 539 22.48 19.38 2.86
CA LEU A 539 23.25 19.04 1.66
C LEU A 539 22.42 19.16 0.36
N THR A 540 23.04 19.60 -0.73
CA THR A 540 22.44 19.63 -2.09
C THR A 540 22.39 18.26 -2.77
N ASP A 541 21.90 18.20 -4.02
CA ASP A 541 21.79 16.99 -4.84
C ASP A 541 23.07 16.73 -5.64
N LYS A 542 24.10 17.57 -5.47
CA LYS A 542 25.50 17.24 -5.79
C LYS A 542 26.27 16.82 -4.54
N GLU A 543 26.05 17.49 -3.40
CA GLU A 543 26.70 17.20 -2.11
C GLU A 543 26.20 15.90 -1.43
N ASN A 544 24.96 15.46 -1.71
CA ASN A 544 24.36 14.28 -1.07
C ASN A 544 24.33 13.06 -2.03
N PRO A 545 25.25 12.08 -1.89
CA PRO A 545 25.31 10.90 -2.76
C PRO A 545 24.09 9.98 -2.65
N ILE A 546 23.45 9.90 -1.49
CA ILE A 546 22.27 9.05 -1.23
C ILE A 546 21.02 9.60 -1.93
N ARG A 547 20.90 10.93 -2.01
CA ARG A 547 19.73 11.65 -2.55
C ARG A 547 19.67 11.66 -4.08
N GLY A 548 20.66 11.09 -4.77
CA GLY A 548 20.93 11.27 -6.20
C GLY A 548 19.90 10.81 -7.23
N MET A 549 18.68 10.41 -6.84
CA MET A 549 17.60 10.09 -7.78
C MET A 549 16.69 11.29 -8.06
N CYS A 550 16.53 11.64 -9.33
CA CYS A 550 15.34 12.37 -9.78
C CYS A 550 14.16 11.39 -9.81
N VAL A 551 13.30 11.45 -8.79
CA VAL A 551 12.36 10.37 -8.46
C VAL A 551 11.14 10.35 -9.38
N PHE A 552 11.28 9.60 -10.46
CA PHE A 552 10.20 8.76 -10.94
C PHE A 552 9.88 7.72 -9.88
N LYS A 553 8.68 7.78 -9.27
CA LYS A 553 8.24 6.88 -8.18
C LYS A 553 8.68 5.44 -8.47
N LEU A 554 9.55 4.87 -7.63
CA LEU A 554 9.90 3.45 -7.67
C LEU A 554 8.72 2.61 -7.18
N ARG A 555 8.54 1.43 -7.77
CA ARG A 555 7.58 0.45 -7.28
C ARG A 555 8.28 -0.31 -6.15
N ASN A 556 7.78 -0.16 -4.92
CA ASN A 556 8.18 -0.92 -3.73
C ASN A 556 9.70 -1.13 -3.54
N GLY A 557 10.45 -0.08 -3.19
CA GLY A 557 11.77 -0.21 -2.56
C GLY A 557 12.93 -0.76 -3.41
N GLU A 558 12.69 -1.24 -4.63
CA GLU A 558 13.75 -1.80 -5.46
C GLU A 558 14.63 -0.71 -6.10
N LEU A 559 15.84 -0.60 -5.56
CA LEU A 559 17.02 -0.08 -6.25
C LEU A 559 17.23 -0.84 -7.56
N GLY A 560 17.27 -0.12 -8.67
CA GLY A 560 17.61 -0.68 -9.97
C GLY A 560 19.10 -0.55 -10.28
N THR A 561 19.91 -1.55 -9.89
CA THR A 561 21.18 -1.87 -10.55
C THR A 561 21.14 -3.33 -11.03
N GLY A 562 21.73 -3.59 -12.19
CA GLY A 562 21.99 -4.96 -12.62
C GLY A 562 23.24 -5.47 -11.91
N GLY A 563 23.18 -6.67 -11.33
CA GLY A 563 24.35 -7.37 -10.79
C GLY A 563 24.39 -7.49 -9.27
N ARG A 564 24.06 -8.70 -8.79
CA ARG A 564 24.54 -9.38 -7.56
C ARG A 564 24.43 -8.66 -6.19
N ASN A 565 23.71 -9.33 -5.28
CA ASN A 565 23.92 -9.36 -3.82
C ASN A 565 23.96 -8.04 -3.02
N VAL A 566 22.78 -7.53 -2.64
CA VAL A 566 22.58 -6.99 -1.27
C VAL A 566 21.21 -7.45 -0.75
N LYS A 567 21.17 -8.13 0.40
CA LYS A 567 19.93 -8.45 1.16
C LYS A 567 19.83 -7.53 2.39
N ASN A 568 18.60 -7.33 2.88
CA ASN A 568 18.24 -6.64 4.13
C ASN A 568 18.47 -5.11 4.19
N ARG A 569 17.46 -4.33 3.75
CA ARG A 569 16.99 -3.13 4.47
C ARG A 569 15.46 -3.08 4.45
N ARG A 570 14.81 -3.04 5.62
CA ARG A 570 13.34 -2.93 5.75
C ARG A 570 12.94 -1.45 5.67
N HIS A 571 12.28 -1.04 4.59
CA HIS A 571 11.61 0.25 4.53
C HIS A 571 10.08 0.09 4.60
N ILE A 572 9.46 0.90 5.46
CA ILE A 572 8.05 0.81 5.82
C ILE A 572 7.18 1.37 4.68
N PRO A 573 6.28 0.59 4.07
CA PRO A 573 5.40 1.08 3.00
C PRO A 573 4.21 1.85 3.58
N TYR A 574 4.08 3.12 3.18
CA TYR A 574 2.99 4.01 3.55
C TYR A 574 1.83 3.90 2.52
N ASP A 575 0.61 3.53 2.95
CA ASP A 575 -0.60 3.48 2.08
C ASP A 575 -1.55 4.65 2.46
N PRO A 576 -1.92 5.53 1.50
CA PRO A 576 -2.61 6.80 1.77
C PRO A 576 -4.09 6.66 2.21
N PRO A 577 -4.63 7.62 2.98
CA PRO A 577 -5.84 7.45 3.80
C PRO A 577 -7.19 7.42 3.04
N LEU A 578 -7.22 7.78 1.75
CA LEU A 578 -8.48 7.89 0.97
C LEU A 578 -9.22 6.56 0.73
N ARG A 579 -8.66 5.42 1.16
CA ARG A 579 -9.32 4.10 1.07
C ARG A 579 -10.52 3.92 2.01
N TYR A 580 -10.70 4.77 3.03
CA TYR A 580 -11.66 4.52 4.13
C TYR A 580 -12.82 5.51 4.27
N ILE A 581 -12.89 6.57 3.46
CA ILE A 581 -14.03 7.53 3.51
C ILE A 581 -15.32 6.94 2.90
N VAL A 582 -15.24 5.80 2.19
CA VAL A 582 -16.40 5.13 1.56
C VAL A 582 -16.60 3.69 2.08
N THR A 583 -16.15 3.38 3.30
CA THR A 583 -16.26 2.01 3.86
C THR A 583 -16.72 1.97 5.33
N SER A 584 -17.96 2.38 5.59
CA SER A 584 -18.78 1.79 6.66
C SER A 584 -20.29 2.03 6.44
N LYS A 585 -21.05 0.94 6.31
CA LYS A 585 -22.54 0.81 6.37
C LYS A 585 -23.46 1.70 5.49
N VAL A 586 -22.99 2.74 4.80
CA VAL A 586 -23.87 3.58 3.95
C VAL A 586 -24.06 2.99 2.54
N HIS A 587 -23.03 2.30 2.00
CA HIS A 587 -22.97 1.95 0.58
C HIS A 587 -24.06 0.96 0.10
N GLU A 588 -24.41 -0.05 0.91
CA GLU A 588 -25.44 -1.04 0.54
C GLU A 588 -26.84 -0.40 0.43
N SER A 589 -27.17 0.51 1.36
CA SER A 589 -28.48 1.19 1.37
C SER A 589 -28.65 2.20 0.23
N LEU A 590 -27.56 2.86 -0.19
CA LEU A 590 -27.60 3.86 -1.25
C LEU A 590 -27.63 3.20 -2.63
N GLN A 591 -26.87 2.13 -2.83
CA GLN A 591 -26.79 1.40 -4.10
C GLN A 591 -28.14 0.72 -4.44
N GLN A 592 -28.76 0.03 -3.47
CA GLN A 592 -30.11 -0.54 -3.65
C GLN A 592 -31.24 0.50 -3.82
N ARG A 593 -31.00 1.77 -3.45
CA ARG A 593 -31.94 2.88 -3.70
C ARG A 593 -31.71 3.49 -5.08
N LEU A 594 -30.45 3.68 -5.49
CA LEU A 594 -30.09 4.17 -6.82
C LEU A 594 -30.51 3.20 -7.91
N GLU A 595 -30.30 1.89 -7.75
CA GLU A 595 -30.78 0.87 -8.71
C GLU A 595 -32.31 0.90 -8.89
N ARG A 596 -33.07 1.05 -7.80
CA ARG A 596 -34.54 1.17 -7.86
C ARG A 596 -35.03 2.47 -8.51
N ILE A 597 -34.26 3.56 -8.44
CA ILE A 597 -34.55 4.81 -9.14
C ILE A 597 -34.15 4.70 -10.62
N SER A 598 -32.99 4.11 -10.93
CA SER A 598 -32.51 3.89 -12.31
C SER A 598 -33.43 2.98 -13.10
N ILE A 599 -33.92 1.87 -12.51
CA ILE A 599 -34.87 0.96 -13.18
C ILE A 599 -36.21 1.67 -13.46
N ARG A 600 -36.68 2.54 -12.56
CA ARG A 600 -37.91 3.33 -12.78
C ARG A 600 -37.73 4.40 -13.85
N LEU A 601 -36.57 5.07 -13.92
CA LEU A 601 -36.28 6.03 -15.00
C LEU A 601 -36.10 5.36 -16.37
N LEU A 602 -35.45 4.19 -16.43
CA LEU A 602 -35.31 3.45 -17.70
C LEU A 602 -36.67 2.96 -18.22
N ALA A 603 -37.57 2.52 -17.35
CA ALA A 603 -38.90 2.08 -17.74
C ALA A 603 -39.76 3.21 -18.33
N SER A 604 -39.58 4.47 -17.89
CA SER A 604 -40.29 5.64 -18.42
C SER A 604 -39.70 6.22 -19.72
N LEU A 605 -38.51 5.79 -20.15
CA LEU A 605 -37.79 6.34 -21.31
C LEU A 605 -37.85 5.46 -22.57
N LEU A 606 -38.55 4.32 -22.53
CA LEU A 606 -38.53 3.29 -23.59
C LEU A 606 -39.86 3.12 -24.37
N VAL A 607 -40.79 4.09 -24.30
CA VAL A 607 -42.03 4.07 -25.09
C VAL A 607 -42.09 5.26 -26.06
N PRO A 608 -41.88 5.05 -27.37
CA PRO A 608 -42.20 6.02 -28.40
C PRO A 608 -43.72 6.14 -28.59
N ASN A 609 -44.24 7.36 -28.72
CA ASN A 609 -45.66 7.63 -28.94
C ASN A 609 -46.08 7.49 -30.41
N GLY A 610 -47.25 6.85 -30.63
CA GLY A 610 -48.10 6.99 -31.83
C GLY A 610 -47.76 6.05 -33.01
N GLN A 611 -48.73 5.60 -33.83
CA GLN A 611 -50.20 5.69 -33.79
C GLN A 611 -50.79 4.51 -34.61
N SER A 612 -52.01 4.04 -34.29
CA SER A 612 -53.12 3.84 -35.25
C SER A 612 -54.28 3.11 -34.58
N LEU A 613 -55.52 3.49 -34.93
CA LEU A 613 -56.71 2.71 -34.62
C LEU A 613 -56.77 1.43 -35.47
N CYS A 614 -57.34 0.35 -34.92
CA CYS A 614 -58.57 -0.27 -35.45
C CYS A 614 -59.09 -1.41 -34.56
N HIS A 615 -60.41 -1.43 -34.37
CA HIS A 615 -61.20 -2.56 -33.83
C HIS A 615 -61.20 -3.74 -34.85
N PRO A 616 -61.43 -5.00 -34.43
CA PRO A 616 -62.81 -5.45 -34.20
C PRO A 616 -63.03 -6.43 -33.02
N ARG A 617 -64.26 -6.95 -32.99
CA ARG A 617 -64.97 -7.62 -31.90
C ARG A 617 -64.53 -9.07 -31.63
N THR A 618 -64.92 -9.50 -30.43
CA THR A 618 -65.32 -10.86 -30.03
C THR A 618 -65.94 -11.72 -31.13
N ASP A 619 -65.68 -13.03 -31.09
CA ASP A 619 -66.73 -14.06 -31.07
C ASP A 619 -66.21 -15.39 -30.48
N ALA A 620 -67.11 -16.35 -30.24
CA ALA A 620 -66.94 -17.42 -29.25
C ALA A 620 -66.86 -18.84 -29.83
N GLY A 621 -66.40 -19.80 -29.00
CA GLY A 621 -66.97 -21.15 -28.96
C GLY A 621 -66.06 -22.35 -29.31
N SER A 622 -66.18 -23.41 -28.50
CA SER A 622 -65.68 -24.80 -28.69
C SER A 622 -64.15 -25.02 -28.79
N GLY A 623 -63.57 -26.11 -28.25
CA GLY A 623 -64.10 -27.17 -27.37
C GLY A 623 -63.15 -28.38 -27.29
N GLN A 624 -63.11 -29.08 -26.14
CA GLN A 624 -62.58 -30.45 -25.92
C GLN A 624 -61.06 -30.70 -26.07
N ASP A 625 -60.38 -31.61 -25.34
CA ASP A 625 -60.80 -32.44 -24.19
C ASP A 625 -59.62 -32.97 -23.32
N SER A 626 -59.95 -33.50 -22.13
CA SER A 626 -59.16 -34.40 -21.24
C SER A 626 -57.91 -33.83 -20.50
N HIS A 627 -57.99 -33.53 -19.19
CA HIS A 627 -57.85 -34.43 -18.00
C HIS A 627 -56.37 -34.61 -17.53
N THR A 628 -55.94 -34.45 -16.27
CA THR A 628 -56.47 -33.96 -14.96
C THR A 628 -55.24 -33.76 -14.03
N LEU A 629 -55.11 -32.85 -13.05
CA LEU A 629 -55.77 -32.89 -11.71
C LEU A 629 -55.43 -31.62 -10.85
N LYS A 630 -56.49 -30.91 -10.47
CA LYS A 630 -56.74 -30.07 -9.26
C LYS A 630 -55.56 -29.50 -8.40
N ALA A 631 -55.51 -28.17 -8.34
CA ALA A 631 -55.41 -27.41 -7.08
C ALA A 631 -56.21 -26.08 -7.18
N LYS A 632 -57.02 -25.74 -6.17
CA LYS A 632 -57.84 -24.50 -6.09
C LYS A 632 -58.31 -24.30 -4.63
N PRO A 633 -58.81 -23.12 -4.22
CA PRO A 633 -57.98 -22.03 -3.71
C PRO A 633 -58.46 -21.55 -2.31
N LEU A 634 -57.90 -20.47 -1.77
CA LEU A 634 -58.69 -19.50 -0.99
C LEU A 634 -58.06 -18.10 -0.98
N LYS A 635 -58.93 -17.08 -0.89
CA LYS A 635 -58.59 -15.65 -0.94
C LYS A 635 -58.09 -15.15 0.42
N VAL A 636 -57.29 -14.09 0.40
CA VAL A 636 -57.06 -13.21 1.56
C VAL A 636 -57.43 -11.79 1.14
N ASP A 637 -58.10 -11.06 2.02
CA ASP A 637 -58.52 -9.66 1.83
C ASP A 637 -58.23 -8.83 3.09
N ALA A 638 -58.28 -7.50 2.97
CA ALA A 638 -57.44 -6.59 3.75
C ALA A 638 -57.95 -6.09 5.13
N ARG A 639 -56.99 -5.73 5.99
CA ARG A 639 -56.95 -4.70 7.08
C ARG A 639 -55.67 -4.94 7.92
N GLY A 640 -54.88 -3.98 8.43
CA GLY A 640 -54.80 -2.51 8.33
C GLY A 640 -53.48 -2.01 9.01
N MET A 641 -53.09 -0.75 8.78
CA MET A 641 -51.88 -0.06 9.32
C MET A 641 -51.98 0.27 10.85
N PRO A 642 -50.93 0.73 11.61
CA PRO A 642 -49.92 1.76 11.24
C PRO A 642 -48.48 1.66 11.88
N ALA A 643 -47.69 2.75 11.73
CA ALA A 643 -46.36 3.03 12.33
C ALA A 643 -46.47 3.65 13.77
N SER A 644 -45.45 4.09 14.55
CA SER A 644 -44.07 4.61 14.29
C SER A 644 -43.18 4.78 15.57
N ALA A 645 -41.85 4.99 15.39
CA ALA A 645 -40.89 5.74 16.28
C ALA A 645 -40.43 5.14 17.66
N PRO A 646 -39.38 5.66 18.38
CA PRO A 646 -38.12 6.36 18.01
C PRO A 646 -36.81 5.90 18.76
N ASN A 647 -35.67 6.56 18.49
CA ASN A 647 -34.33 6.46 19.15
C ASN A 647 -34.28 6.73 20.68
N LYS A 648 -33.29 6.11 21.38
CA LYS A 648 -32.47 6.80 22.43
C LYS A 648 -31.16 6.08 22.81
N ARG A 649 -30.28 6.82 23.50
CA ARG A 649 -28.89 6.47 23.90
C ARG A 649 -28.86 5.51 25.10
N LEU A 650 -27.73 4.83 25.30
CA LEU A 650 -27.35 4.21 26.57
C LEU A 650 -25.99 4.74 27.05
N THR A 651 -25.99 5.20 28.30
CA THR A 651 -24.84 5.55 29.14
C THR A 651 -25.11 4.97 30.54
N THR A 652 -24.09 5.05 31.40
CA THR A 652 -24.08 4.72 32.85
C THR A 652 -24.14 3.25 33.25
N VAL A 653 -23.16 2.92 34.11
CA VAL A 653 -22.98 1.68 34.88
C VAL A 653 -23.84 1.79 36.15
N ASP A 654 -24.34 0.66 36.66
CA ASP A 654 -24.76 0.51 38.06
C ASP A 654 -24.29 -0.86 38.59
N PRO A 655 -23.48 -0.93 39.67
CA PRO A 655 -22.96 -2.18 40.20
C PRO A 655 -23.76 -2.66 41.43
N ASN A 656 -24.52 -3.76 41.32
CA ASN A 656 -24.82 -4.73 42.40
C ASN A 656 -25.85 -5.79 41.99
N VAL A 657 -25.42 -6.98 41.54
CA VAL A 657 -26.20 -8.23 41.66
C VAL A 657 -25.23 -9.41 41.85
N LEU A 658 -25.30 -10.07 43.02
CA LEU A 658 -24.62 -11.34 43.33
C LEU A 658 -25.56 -12.55 43.03
N PRO A 659 -25.05 -13.79 42.96
CA PRO A 659 -25.56 -14.79 42.03
C PRO A 659 -26.65 -15.71 42.59
N VAL A 660 -27.33 -16.41 41.68
CA VAL A 660 -28.22 -17.53 41.97
C VAL A 660 -27.62 -18.81 41.37
N ALA A 661 -27.39 -19.81 42.22
CA ALA A 661 -26.98 -21.16 41.81
C ALA A 661 -28.20 -22.00 41.35
N PRO A 662 -27.95 -23.13 40.68
CA PRO A 662 -28.78 -24.30 40.93
C PRO A 662 -27.95 -25.57 41.15
N GLN A 663 -28.30 -26.31 42.22
CA GLN A 663 -28.02 -27.74 42.35
C GLN A 663 -29.09 -28.53 41.58
N LEU A 664 -28.77 -29.73 41.08
CA LEU A 664 -29.41 -31.00 41.51
C LEU A 664 -29.02 -32.24 40.64
N LEU A 665 -28.99 -33.40 41.33
CA LEU A 665 -29.05 -34.81 40.87
C LEU A 665 -27.76 -35.55 40.40
N GLY A 666 -27.52 -36.72 41.01
CA GLY A 666 -26.59 -37.78 40.56
C GLY A 666 -25.83 -38.45 41.71
N GLU A 667 -25.94 -39.77 41.88
CA GLU A 667 -25.43 -40.50 43.05
C GLU A 667 -24.04 -41.16 42.86
N CYS A 668 -23.29 -41.23 43.98
CA CYS A 668 -22.24 -42.22 44.32
C CYS A 668 -21.15 -42.61 43.30
N THR A 669 -20.07 -41.83 43.29
CA THR A 669 -18.67 -42.33 43.16
C THR A 669 -17.81 -41.73 44.28
N PRO A 670 -16.69 -42.36 44.69
CA PRO A 670 -15.85 -41.82 45.77
C PRO A 670 -15.25 -40.48 45.35
N VAL A 671 -15.49 -39.45 46.15
CA VAL A 671 -14.94 -38.11 45.94
C VAL A 671 -13.45 -38.13 46.26
N PHE A 672 -12.62 -38.26 45.22
CA PHE A 672 -11.21 -37.92 45.30
C PHE A 672 -11.07 -36.44 45.70
N ASN A 673 -10.10 -36.14 46.54
CA ASN A 673 -9.93 -34.79 47.08
C ASN A 673 -9.07 -33.97 46.10
N ASN A 674 -9.69 -33.61 44.96
CA ASN A 674 -9.04 -33.33 43.67
C ASN A 674 -7.72 -32.54 43.73
N ASP A 675 -7.62 -31.46 44.51
CA ASP A 675 -6.42 -30.62 44.52
C ASP A 675 -5.21 -31.27 45.22
N MET A 676 -5.43 -32.09 46.25
CA MET A 676 -4.34 -32.72 47.01
C MET A 676 -3.76 -33.93 46.26
N ASP A 677 -4.62 -34.78 45.72
CA ASP A 677 -4.19 -35.96 44.95
C ASP A 677 -3.59 -35.55 43.60
N SER A 678 -4.13 -34.53 42.93
CA SER A 678 -3.56 -33.99 41.69
C SER A 678 -2.15 -33.40 41.91
N ASN A 679 -1.92 -32.69 43.01
CA ASN A 679 -0.57 -32.22 43.37
C ASN A 679 0.41 -33.37 43.64
N ARG A 680 -0.03 -34.40 44.37
CA ARG A 680 0.78 -35.58 44.66
C ARG A 680 1.15 -36.36 43.38
N LEU A 681 0.19 -36.61 42.50
CA LEU A 681 0.43 -37.38 41.27
C LEU A 681 1.26 -36.60 40.23
N ARG A 682 1.13 -35.26 40.18
CA ARG A 682 2.08 -34.40 39.44
C ARG A 682 3.51 -34.53 39.97
N ALA A 683 3.71 -34.55 41.30
CA ALA A 683 5.05 -34.74 41.87
C ALA A 683 5.65 -36.12 41.54
N VAL A 684 4.84 -37.19 41.56
CA VAL A 684 5.25 -38.54 41.09
C VAL A 684 5.67 -38.52 39.62
N SER A 685 4.90 -37.83 38.77
CA SER A 685 5.24 -37.66 37.35
C SER A 685 6.56 -36.90 37.15
N ASP A 686 6.78 -35.81 37.90
CA ASP A 686 8.01 -35.02 37.81
C ASP A 686 9.25 -35.84 38.27
N ASP A 687 9.13 -36.61 39.36
CA ASP A 687 10.18 -37.47 39.93
C ASP A 687 10.51 -38.68 39.02
N ALA A 688 9.51 -39.28 38.38
CA ALA A 688 9.70 -40.33 37.39
C ALA A 688 10.50 -39.82 36.17
N ILE A 689 10.25 -38.58 35.74
CA ILE A 689 10.99 -37.94 34.64
C ILE A 689 12.44 -37.63 35.07
N ASP A 690 12.66 -37.13 36.29
CA ASP A 690 14.00 -36.85 36.80
C ASP A 690 14.82 -38.15 36.97
N THR A 691 14.19 -39.22 37.44
CA THR A 691 14.80 -40.56 37.54
C THR A 691 15.13 -41.14 36.16
N ALA A 692 14.32 -40.84 35.13
CA ALA A 692 14.56 -41.27 33.76
C ALA A 692 15.56 -40.39 32.98
N ASN A 693 15.98 -39.24 33.52
CA ASN A 693 16.77 -38.21 32.82
C ASN A 693 18.00 -38.77 32.09
N ALA A 694 18.85 -39.55 32.76
CA ALA A 694 20.06 -40.11 32.16
C ALA A 694 19.76 -41.01 30.95
N ALA A 695 18.78 -41.91 31.05
CA ALA A 695 18.38 -42.79 29.95
C ALA A 695 17.69 -42.02 28.80
N LEU A 696 16.92 -40.97 29.13
CA LEU A 696 16.35 -40.06 28.14
C LEU A 696 17.44 -39.26 27.40
N ARG A 697 18.55 -38.93 28.07
CA ARG A 697 19.72 -38.26 27.48
C ARG A 697 20.49 -39.19 26.55
N GLU A 698 20.67 -40.45 26.93
CA GLU A 698 21.27 -41.47 26.07
C GLU A 698 20.47 -41.66 24.78
N VAL A 699 19.15 -41.84 24.87
CA VAL A 699 18.27 -41.90 23.68
C VAL A 699 18.37 -40.63 22.84
N ASN A 700 18.36 -39.44 23.46
CA ASN A 700 18.48 -38.17 22.74
C ASN A 700 19.76 -38.07 21.90
N LEU A 701 20.89 -38.48 22.47
CA LEU A 701 22.21 -38.44 21.83
C LEU A 701 22.38 -39.53 20.77
N ASP A 702 21.81 -40.72 20.99
CA ASP A 702 21.87 -41.81 20.03
C ASP A 702 21.04 -41.52 18.76
N LEU A 703 19.84 -40.96 18.92
CA LEU A 703 19.05 -40.45 17.79
C LEU A 703 19.80 -39.32 17.06
N HIS A 704 20.42 -38.40 17.82
CA HIS A 704 21.20 -37.30 17.22
C HIS A 704 22.38 -37.78 16.38
N ALA A 705 23.10 -38.80 16.86
CA ALA A 705 24.27 -39.38 16.20
C ALA A 705 23.91 -40.22 14.95
N HIS A 706 22.69 -40.74 14.87
CA HIS A 706 22.22 -41.61 13.77
C HIS A 706 21.00 -41.00 13.04
N PRO A 707 21.15 -39.83 12.37
CA PRO A 707 20.04 -39.16 11.72
C PRO A 707 19.57 -39.92 10.47
N GLU A 708 18.30 -40.30 10.44
CA GLU A 708 17.66 -41.02 9.34
C GLU A 708 16.59 -40.14 8.66
N VAL A 709 16.53 -40.17 7.32
CA VAL A 709 15.60 -39.34 6.55
C VAL A 709 14.19 -39.93 6.50
N LEU A 710 13.23 -39.13 6.06
CA LEU A 710 11.81 -39.48 5.92
C LEU A 710 11.54 -40.88 5.33
N PHE A 711 10.73 -41.68 6.03
CA PHE A 711 10.42 -43.09 5.77
C PHE A 711 11.62 -44.07 5.78
N GLN A 712 12.76 -43.67 6.35
CA GLN A 712 13.95 -44.51 6.53
C GLN A 712 14.41 -44.56 7.99
N GLU A 713 13.55 -44.14 8.93
CA GLU A 713 13.83 -43.98 10.36
C GLU A 713 13.85 -45.30 11.15
N TYR A 714 14.54 -46.33 10.63
CA TYR A 714 14.53 -47.69 11.19
C TYR A 714 15.30 -47.82 12.51
N HIS A 715 16.46 -47.16 12.64
CA HIS A 715 17.22 -47.10 13.89
C HIS A 715 16.43 -46.30 14.95
N ALA A 716 15.92 -45.13 14.59
CA ALA A 716 15.13 -44.31 15.49
C ALA A 716 13.86 -45.03 15.99
N HIS A 717 13.13 -45.68 15.07
CA HIS A 717 11.98 -46.53 15.38
C HIS A 717 12.35 -47.65 16.37
N LYS A 718 13.44 -48.36 16.10
CA LYS A 718 13.92 -49.45 16.95
C LYS A 718 14.25 -48.97 18.36
N VAL A 719 15.06 -47.91 18.49
CA VAL A 719 15.49 -47.37 19.78
C VAL A 719 14.30 -46.91 20.63
N LEU A 720 13.35 -46.19 20.02
CA LEU A 720 12.16 -45.70 20.72
C LEU A 720 11.22 -46.82 21.17
N THR A 721 11.04 -47.84 20.32
CA THR A 721 10.16 -48.98 20.63
C THR A 721 10.76 -49.90 21.69
N GLU A 722 12.06 -50.23 21.61
CA GLU A 722 12.78 -51.01 22.63
C GLU A 722 12.81 -50.27 23.98
N PHE A 723 13.00 -48.94 23.98
CA PHE A 723 12.95 -48.13 25.19
C PHE A 723 11.56 -48.18 25.86
N LEU A 724 10.48 -48.05 25.09
CA LEU A 724 9.10 -48.09 25.63
C LEU A 724 8.71 -49.49 26.12
N GLU A 725 9.08 -50.56 25.39
CA GLU A 725 8.92 -51.95 25.82
C GLU A 725 9.64 -52.20 27.16
N SER A 726 10.87 -51.70 27.34
CA SER A 726 11.63 -51.83 28.60
C SER A 726 10.96 -51.14 29.80
N ARG A 727 10.01 -50.24 29.55
CA ARG A 727 9.25 -49.47 30.55
C ARG A 727 7.82 -50.00 30.74
N GLY A 728 7.47 -51.11 30.10
CA GLY A 728 6.18 -51.80 30.29
C GLY A 728 5.03 -51.27 29.44
N PHE A 729 5.32 -50.57 28.33
CA PHE A 729 4.30 -50.22 27.33
C PHE A 729 4.03 -51.41 26.40
N ASP A 730 2.78 -51.57 25.98
CA ASP A 730 2.39 -52.48 24.89
C ASP A 730 2.66 -51.79 23.55
N VAL A 731 3.61 -52.31 22.76
CA VAL A 731 4.15 -51.61 21.58
C VAL A 731 3.78 -52.33 20.28
N GLN A 732 2.85 -51.73 19.54
CA GLN A 732 2.58 -52.07 18.15
C GLN A 732 3.61 -51.41 17.24
N ARG A 733 4.61 -52.17 16.81
CA ARG A 733 5.57 -51.81 15.76
C ARG A 733 4.91 -51.85 14.37
N GLN A 734 5.47 -51.11 13.40
CA GLN A 734 4.99 -51.01 12.00
C GLN A 734 3.50 -50.63 11.89
N ALA A 735 3.07 -49.68 12.72
CA ALA A 735 1.65 -49.33 12.86
C ALA A 735 1.10 -48.58 11.63
N PHE A 736 -0.22 -48.67 11.42
CA PHE A 736 -0.95 -47.84 10.44
C PHE A 736 -0.47 -47.92 8.97
N GLY A 737 0.20 -49.03 8.60
CA GLY A 737 0.69 -49.25 7.24
C GLY A 737 1.97 -48.48 6.91
N LEU A 738 2.72 -48.03 7.92
CA LEU A 738 4.05 -47.42 7.78
C LEU A 738 5.08 -48.26 8.54
N GLU A 739 6.17 -48.64 7.88
CA GLU A 739 7.21 -49.51 8.46
C GLU A 739 7.90 -48.87 9.67
N THR A 740 8.12 -47.54 9.62
CA THR A 740 8.80 -46.77 10.67
C THR A 740 7.83 -46.07 11.63
N ALA A 741 6.54 -46.42 11.68
CA ALA A 741 5.61 -45.91 12.69
C ALA A 741 5.35 -46.91 13.84
N PHE A 742 4.89 -46.41 14.99
CA PHE A 742 4.49 -47.27 16.12
C PHE A 742 3.38 -46.65 16.98
N LYS A 743 2.62 -47.51 17.68
CA LYS A 743 1.68 -47.12 18.76
C LYS A 743 2.08 -47.87 20.04
N ALA A 744 2.52 -47.14 21.06
CA ALA A 744 2.92 -47.68 22.35
C ALA A 744 1.94 -47.25 23.44
N THR A 745 1.22 -48.19 24.05
CA THR A 745 0.10 -47.93 24.96
C THR A 745 0.42 -48.36 26.39
N TYR A 746 0.01 -47.56 27.37
CA TYR A 746 0.02 -47.92 28.79
C TYR A 746 -1.33 -47.59 29.44
N GLY A 747 -1.78 -48.44 30.37
CA GLY A 747 -3.10 -48.35 31.00
C GLY A 747 -4.18 -49.18 30.30
N SER A 748 -5.41 -49.11 30.80
CA SER A 748 -6.55 -49.91 30.33
C SER A 748 -7.88 -49.15 30.48
N GLU A 749 -8.90 -49.61 29.75
CA GLU A 749 -10.27 -49.10 29.90
C GLU A 749 -10.91 -49.55 31.23
N PRO A 750 -11.87 -48.80 31.78
CA PRO A 750 -12.46 -47.55 31.26
C PRO A 750 -11.63 -46.29 31.57
N GLY A 751 -11.71 -45.29 30.69
CA GLY A 751 -11.15 -43.95 30.90
C GLY A 751 -10.87 -43.21 29.59
N ARG A 752 -10.21 -42.05 29.67
CA ARG A 752 -9.79 -41.25 28.49
C ARG A 752 -8.43 -41.71 27.96
N THR A 753 -8.18 -41.48 26.68
CA THR A 753 -6.88 -41.75 26.04
C THR A 753 -6.13 -40.44 25.77
N VAL A 754 -4.97 -40.25 26.40
CA VAL A 754 -4.06 -39.13 26.09
C VAL A 754 -2.99 -39.62 25.12
N VAL A 755 -2.93 -39.03 23.93
CA VAL A 755 -1.89 -39.32 22.93
C VAL A 755 -0.77 -38.29 23.05
N VAL A 756 0.48 -38.74 22.88
CA VAL A 756 1.66 -37.88 22.75
C VAL A 756 2.38 -38.27 21.47
N ASN A 757 2.56 -37.32 20.54
CA ASN A 757 3.29 -37.58 19.29
C ASN A 757 4.81 -37.47 19.51
N LEU A 758 5.55 -38.39 18.90
CA LEU A 758 7.01 -38.41 18.87
C LEU A 758 7.45 -38.38 17.40
N GLU A 759 8.15 -37.32 16.99
CA GLU A 759 8.83 -37.21 15.70
C GLU A 759 10.31 -37.53 15.85
N TYR A 760 10.92 -38.09 14.81
CA TYR A 760 12.31 -38.58 14.83
C TYR A 760 12.91 -38.75 13.43
N ASP A 761 12.33 -38.13 12.40
CA ASP A 761 12.99 -37.99 11.11
C ASP A 761 14.02 -36.85 11.10
N ALA A 762 14.96 -36.92 10.16
CA ALA A 762 16.05 -35.98 9.99
C ALA A 762 16.10 -35.42 8.56
N LEU A 763 16.79 -34.30 8.41
CA LEU A 763 16.98 -33.62 7.14
C LEU A 763 18.21 -34.13 6.40
N GLU A 764 18.07 -34.28 5.08
CA GLU A 764 19.15 -34.69 4.19
C GLU A 764 20.36 -33.75 4.35
N ALA A 765 21.56 -34.34 4.44
CA ALA A 765 22.86 -33.70 4.63
C ALA A 765 23.09 -32.85 5.91
N ILE A 766 22.07 -32.51 6.70
CA ILE A 766 22.22 -31.66 7.92
C ILE A 766 21.70 -32.29 9.22
N GLY A 767 21.17 -33.52 9.18
CA GLY A 767 20.78 -34.29 10.37
C GLY A 767 19.53 -33.74 11.06
N HIS A 768 19.43 -33.87 12.38
CA HIS A 768 18.31 -33.33 13.18
C HIS A 768 18.35 -31.80 13.33
N ALA A 769 18.48 -31.08 12.22
CA ALA A 769 18.51 -29.61 12.17
C ALA A 769 17.16 -28.94 12.47
N CYS A 770 16.07 -29.71 12.58
CA CYS A 770 14.78 -29.27 13.12
C CYS A 770 14.57 -29.71 14.60
N GLY A 771 15.49 -30.52 15.14
CA GLY A 771 15.48 -30.94 16.55
C GLY A 771 14.50 -32.07 16.90
N HIS A 772 14.09 -32.91 15.94
CA HIS A 772 13.12 -33.99 16.18
C HIS A 772 13.61 -35.00 17.25
N ASN A 773 14.92 -35.18 17.41
CA ASN A 773 15.49 -35.91 18.55
C ASN A 773 15.03 -35.36 19.93
N LEU A 774 14.85 -34.04 20.08
CA LEU A 774 14.29 -33.43 21.30
C LEU A 774 12.77 -33.60 21.39
N ILE A 775 12.05 -33.63 20.26
CA ILE A 775 10.61 -33.92 20.21
C ILE A 775 10.37 -35.33 20.77
N ALA A 776 11.07 -36.33 20.23
CA ALA A 776 11.06 -37.70 20.76
C ALA A 776 11.36 -37.75 22.26
N THR A 777 12.44 -37.10 22.72
CA THR A 777 12.81 -37.08 24.16
C THR A 777 11.73 -36.44 25.04
N SER A 778 11.13 -35.32 24.62
CA SER A 778 10.04 -34.68 25.39
C SER A 778 8.76 -35.52 25.43
N GLY A 779 8.44 -36.22 24.33
CA GLY A 779 7.30 -37.11 24.24
C GLY A 779 7.48 -38.35 25.12
N LEU A 780 8.67 -38.97 25.09
CA LEU A 780 9.05 -40.04 26.00
C LEU A 780 8.93 -39.62 27.47
N ALA A 781 9.48 -38.46 27.84
CA ALA A 781 9.37 -37.93 29.20
C ALA A 781 7.90 -37.78 29.62
N ALA A 782 7.05 -37.21 28.74
CA ALA A 782 5.65 -37.01 29.03
C ALA A 782 4.88 -38.33 29.26
N VAL A 783 5.06 -39.33 28.39
CA VAL A 783 4.35 -40.62 28.57
C VAL A 783 4.84 -41.40 29.78
N LEU A 784 6.13 -41.34 30.11
CA LEU A 784 6.68 -41.99 31.31
C LEU A 784 6.12 -41.38 32.59
N GLY A 785 6.09 -40.04 32.67
CA GLY A 785 5.53 -39.33 33.83
C GLY A 785 4.05 -39.64 34.04
N ILE A 786 3.26 -39.63 32.96
CA ILE A 786 1.83 -40.01 33.02
C ILE A 786 1.68 -41.48 33.41
N ALA A 787 2.44 -42.41 32.81
CA ALA A 787 2.33 -43.85 33.09
C ALA A 787 2.64 -44.20 34.56
N GLU A 788 3.71 -43.63 35.14
CA GLU A 788 4.04 -43.88 36.54
C GLU A 788 3.05 -43.19 37.50
N ALA A 789 2.52 -42.01 37.16
CA ALA A 789 1.44 -41.39 37.91
C ALA A 789 0.13 -42.21 37.85
N MET A 790 -0.22 -42.77 36.69
CA MET A 790 -1.37 -43.69 36.56
C MET A 790 -1.18 -44.96 37.41
N LYS A 791 0.03 -45.52 37.41
CA LYS A 791 0.40 -46.72 38.16
C LYS A 791 0.32 -46.53 39.68
N GLN A 792 0.87 -45.43 40.20
CA GLN A 792 0.86 -45.14 41.64
C GLN A 792 -0.48 -44.56 42.12
N GLY A 793 -1.23 -43.87 41.24
CA GLY A 793 -2.55 -43.32 41.53
C GLY A 793 -3.71 -44.30 41.33
N GLY A 794 -3.50 -45.43 40.64
CA GLY A 794 -4.57 -46.37 40.29
C GLY A 794 -5.57 -45.79 39.28
N LEU A 795 -5.10 -44.95 38.35
CA LEU A 795 -5.97 -44.19 37.44
C LEU A 795 -6.44 -45.04 36.26
N GLY A 796 -7.74 -44.96 35.95
CA GLY A 796 -8.31 -45.52 34.72
C GLY A 796 -8.02 -44.66 33.49
N GLY A 797 -7.98 -45.29 32.31
CA GLY A 797 -7.65 -44.64 31.03
C GLY A 797 -6.34 -45.13 30.44
N ARG A 798 -5.88 -44.44 29.40
CA ARG A 798 -4.73 -44.84 28.58
C ARG A 798 -3.83 -43.64 28.28
N VAL A 799 -2.52 -43.86 28.29
CA VAL A 799 -1.54 -42.96 27.69
C VAL A 799 -0.86 -43.67 26.52
N VAL A 800 -0.70 -42.96 25.40
CA VAL A 800 -0.20 -43.52 24.15
C VAL A 800 0.96 -42.67 23.62
N ALA A 801 2.15 -43.25 23.52
CA ALA A 801 3.21 -42.71 22.68
C ALA A 801 2.96 -43.12 21.22
N MET A 802 2.76 -42.13 20.36
CA MET A 802 2.52 -42.29 18.94
C MET A 802 3.78 -41.92 18.18
N GLY A 803 4.45 -42.90 17.59
CA GLY A 803 5.63 -42.67 16.78
C GLY A 803 5.25 -42.25 15.37
N THR A 804 5.58 -41.00 15.00
CA THR A 804 5.12 -40.36 13.76
C THR A 804 6.32 -40.01 12.86
N PRO A 805 6.65 -40.84 11.84
CA PRO A 805 7.77 -40.60 10.94
C PRO A 805 7.47 -39.52 9.88
N ALA A 806 8.50 -39.10 9.15
CA ALA A 806 8.41 -38.32 7.92
C ALA A 806 7.62 -36.99 7.98
N GLU A 807 7.81 -36.19 9.03
CA GLU A 807 7.22 -34.84 9.13
C GLU A 807 7.81 -33.87 8.10
N GLU A 808 9.11 -33.95 7.78
CA GLU A 808 9.82 -32.95 6.95
C GLU A 808 9.36 -32.89 5.47
N GLY A 809 8.44 -33.78 5.07
CA GLY A 809 7.75 -33.68 3.79
C GLY A 809 6.93 -34.90 3.36
N GLY A 810 6.98 -36.01 4.13
CA GLY A 810 6.25 -37.24 3.81
C GLY A 810 4.80 -37.26 4.29
N GLY A 811 4.45 -36.44 5.29
CA GLY A 811 3.12 -36.34 5.88
C GLY A 811 2.72 -37.61 6.63
N GLY A 812 3.60 -38.16 7.47
CA GLY A 812 3.35 -39.40 8.21
C GLY A 812 2.06 -39.36 9.04
N LYS A 813 1.80 -38.27 9.76
CA LYS A 813 0.56 -38.10 10.56
C LYS A 813 -0.67 -38.06 9.67
N ILE A 814 -0.59 -37.52 8.45
CA ILE A 814 -1.70 -37.54 7.48
C ILE A 814 -2.02 -38.97 7.03
N LYS A 815 -1.00 -39.80 6.81
CA LYS A 815 -1.18 -41.22 6.47
C LYS A 815 -1.76 -42.00 7.65
N MET A 816 -1.27 -41.75 8.87
CA MET A 816 -1.76 -42.39 10.10
C MET A 816 -3.21 -41.99 10.42
N ILE A 817 -3.60 -40.72 10.26
CA ILE A 817 -5.00 -40.26 10.37
C ILE A 817 -5.91 -41.05 9.42
N ARG A 818 -5.50 -41.24 8.16
CA ARG A 818 -6.28 -42.01 7.16
C ARG A 818 -6.42 -43.49 7.50
N ALA A 819 -5.58 -44.01 8.39
CA ALA A 819 -5.61 -45.37 8.91
C ALA A 819 -6.23 -45.49 10.31
N GLY A 820 -6.87 -44.43 10.84
CA GLY A 820 -7.59 -44.44 12.11
C GLY A 820 -6.74 -44.26 13.37
N ALA A 821 -5.51 -43.74 13.25
CA ALA A 821 -4.54 -43.70 14.35
C ALA A 821 -4.96 -42.86 15.58
N TYR A 822 -5.90 -41.93 15.40
CA TYR A 822 -6.37 -41.00 16.43
C TYR A 822 -7.86 -41.22 16.79
N ASP A 823 -8.51 -42.27 16.29
CA ASP A 823 -9.95 -42.50 16.46
C ASP A 823 -10.32 -42.78 17.93
N ASP A 824 -9.39 -43.36 18.70
CA ASP A 824 -9.53 -43.66 20.14
C ASP A 824 -8.93 -42.59 21.06
N ALA A 825 -8.48 -41.45 20.51
CA ALA A 825 -7.80 -40.37 21.23
C ALA A 825 -8.77 -39.33 21.80
N PHE A 826 -8.59 -38.97 23.08
CA PHE A 826 -9.33 -37.84 23.70
C PHE A 826 -8.64 -36.51 23.46
N CYS A 827 -7.31 -36.46 23.57
CA CYS A 827 -6.48 -35.32 23.21
C CYS A 827 -5.11 -35.78 22.67
N CYS A 828 -4.41 -34.90 21.96
CA CYS A 828 -3.03 -35.13 21.50
C CYS A 828 -2.09 -33.99 21.95
N LEU A 829 -0.97 -34.35 22.58
CA LEU A 829 0.05 -33.41 23.07
C LEU A 829 1.34 -33.58 22.26
N MET A 830 2.02 -32.48 21.99
CA MET A 830 3.33 -32.45 21.32
C MET A 830 4.01 -31.10 21.59
N VAL A 831 5.34 -31.04 21.64
CA VAL A 831 6.12 -29.78 21.72
C VAL A 831 7.19 -29.76 20.63
N HIS A 832 7.65 -28.57 20.23
CA HIS A 832 8.66 -28.41 19.18
C HIS A 832 9.79 -27.45 19.58
N PRO A 833 11.07 -27.80 19.42
CA PRO A 833 12.18 -26.90 19.67
C PRO A 833 12.24 -25.80 18.60
N MET A 834 12.36 -24.54 19.03
CA MET A 834 12.39 -23.33 18.18
C MET A 834 13.32 -22.29 18.82
N SER A 835 13.39 -21.08 18.28
CA SER A 835 14.13 -19.96 18.89
C SER A 835 13.39 -19.25 20.03
N LYS A 836 12.16 -19.67 20.39
CA LYS A 836 11.30 -18.98 21.36
C LYS A 836 10.22 -19.89 21.96
N ASN A 837 9.76 -19.51 23.15
CA ASN A 837 8.62 -20.13 23.83
C ASN A 837 7.29 -19.57 23.27
N ASN A 838 6.41 -20.43 22.74
CA ASN A 838 5.07 -20.06 22.27
C ASN A 838 4.08 -21.22 22.46
N ALA A 839 3.18 -21.11 23.45
CA ALA A 839 2.15 -22.12 23.70
C ALA A 839 0.93 -21.97 22.78
N TYR A 840 0.72 -20.79 22.19
CA TYR A 840 -0.35 -20.51 21.22
C TYR A 840 0.23 -20.34 19.81
N SER A 841 1.13 -21.25 19.45
CA SER A 841 1.73 -21.31 18.11
C SER A 841 0.68 -21.48 17.02
N THR A 842 1.03 -21.04 15.81
CA THR A 842 0.20 -21.15 14.61
C THR A 842 1.11 -21.54 13.44
N SER A 843 0.64 -22.37 12.52
CA SER A 843 1.41 -22.75 11.32
C SER A 843 0.71 -22.27 10.05
N MET A 844 1.47 -22.17 8.96
CA MET A 844 0.89 -21.96 7.65
C MET A 844 0.45 -23.29 7.04
N CYS A 845 -0.80 -23.35 6.60
CA CYS A 845 -1.30 -24.41 5.72
C CYS A 845 -0.61 -24.36 4.35
N GLY A 846 -0.27 -25.51 3.76
CA GLY A 846 0.26 -25.56 2.39
C GLY A 846 0.59 -26.95 1.86
N SER A 847 0.98 -27.00 0.59
CA SER A 847 1.44 -28.20 -0.10
C SER A 847 2.48 -27.84 -1.17
N GLU A 848 3.26 -28.83 -1.60
CA GLU A 848 4.11 -28.76 -2.79
C GLU A 848 3.51 -29.58 -3.95
N LEU A 849 3.71 -29.09 -5.16
CA LEU A 849 3.26 -29.67 -6.42
C LEU A 849 4.44 -29.81 -7.38
N THR A 850 4.58 -30.97 -8.01
CA THR A 850 5.35 -31.13 -9.25
C THR A 850 4.42 -31.02 -10.45
N ILE A 851 4.81 -30.21 -11.44
CA ILE A 851 4.07 -29.89 -12.66
C ILE A 851 4.88 -30.39 -13.85
N GLU A 852 4.23 -31.05 -14.79
CA GLU A 852 4.82 -31.47 -16.06
C GLU A 852 3.93 -31.00 -17.22
N TYR A 853 4.50 -30.24 -18.15
CA TYR A 853 3.86 -29.90 -19.42
C TYR A 853 4.48 -30.76 -20.51
N ILE A 854 3.63 -31.48 -21.24
CA ILE A 854 4.02 -32.36 -22.34
C ILE A 854 3.49 -31.75 -23.64
N GLY A 855 4.41 -31.43 -24.55
CA GLY A 855 4.14 -30.87 -25.87
C GLY A 855 4.66 -31.77 -26.97
N LYS A 856 5.11 -31.18 -28.08
CA LYS A 856 5.55 -31.89 -29.30
C LYS A 856 6.75 -31.17 -29.90
N PRO A 857 7.86 -31.87 -30.19
CA PRO A 857 9.07 -31.24 -30.71
C PRO A 857 8.89 -30.89 -32.19
N ALA A 858 9.53 -29.79 -32.60
CA ALA A 858 9.64 -29.37 -33.99
C ALA A 858 10.93 -28.55 -34.19
N HIS A 859 11.40 -28.41 -35.43
CA HIS A 859 12.55 -27.57 -35.74
C HIS A 859 12.15 -26.09 -35.71
N ALA A 860 12.69 -25.34 -34.74
CA ALA A 860 12.20 -24.01 -34.37
C ALA A 860 12.23 -22.97 -35.51
N MET A 861 13.12 -23.14 -36.50
CA MET A 861 13.22 -22.25 -37.67
C MET A 861 12.48 -22.77 -38.92
N VAL A 862 12.22 -24.08 -39.04
CA VAL A 862 11.80 -24.69 -40.32
C VAL A 862 10.31 -25.03 -40.33
N ALA A 863 9.78 -25.56 -39.23
CA ALA A 863 8.37 -25.91 -39.11
C ALA A 863 7.84 -25.69 -37.68
N PRO A 864 8.01 -24.48 -37.07
CA PRO A 864 7.56 -24.23 -35.71
C PRO A 864 6.05 -24.44 -35.50
N TRP A 865 5.24 -24.28 -36.56
CA TRP A 865 3.79 -24.51 -36.54
C TRP A 865 3.38 -25.98 -36.33
N GLU A 866 4.30 -26.94 -36.46
CA GLU A 866 4.03 -28.35 -36.16
C GLU A 866 4.34 -28.75 -34.72
N GLY A 867 4.95 -27.86 -33.94
CA GLY A 867 5.36 -28.09 -32.55
C GLY A 867 4.33 -27.57 -31.53
N ILE A 868 4.43 -28.09 -30.31
CA ILE A 868 3.67 -27.65 -29.13
C ILE A 868 4.70 -27.38 -28.04
N ASN A 869 4.79 -26.13 -27.58
CA ASN A 869 5.93 -25.65 -26.80
C ASN A 869 5.68 -25.68 -25.28
N ALA A 870 6.30 -26.64 -24.59
CA ALA A 870 6.21 -26.78 -23.14
C ALA A 870 6.91 -25.66 -22.35
N LEU A 871 7.94 -25.02 -22.93
CA LEU A 871 8.59 -23.85 -22.31
C LEU A 871 7.67 -22.62 -22.34
N ASP A 872 6.86 -22.45 -23.38
CA ASP A 872 5.85 -21.39 -23.44
C ASP A 872 4.76 -21.62 -22.38
N ALA A 873 4.36 -22.87 -22.13
CA ALA A 873 3.44 -23.21 -21.03
C ALA A 873 4.00 -22.77 -19.67
N VAL A 874 5.26 -23.11 -19.35
CA VAL A 874 5.91 -22.67 -18.10
C VAL A 874 6.06 -21.15 -18.01
N THR A 875 6.27 -20.47 -19.14
CA THR A 875 6.36 -19.00 -19.21
C THR A 875 5.01 -18.32 -18.99
N LEU A 876 3.94 -18.88 -19.57
CA LEU A 876 2.55 -18.45 -19.36
C LEU A 876 2.12 -18.69 -17.91
N LEU A 877 2.51 -19.82 -17.30
CA LEU A 877 2.29 -20.09 -15.88
C LEU A 877 2.96 -19.03 -15.00
N HIS A 878 4.26 -18.75 -15.20
CA HIS A 878 4.97 -17.71 -14.46
C HIS A 878 4.31 -16.34 -14.58
N THR A 879 3.89 -15.97 -15.79
CA THR A 879 3.16 -14.73 -16.06
C THR A 879 1.83 -14.69 -15.32
N SER A 880 1.06 -15.78 -15.36
CA SER A 880 -0.25 -15.89 -14.72
C SER A 880 -0.13 -15.82 -13.19
N ILE A 881 0.86 -16.48 -12.59
CA ILE A 881 1.18 -16.38 -11.16
C ILE A 881 1.64 -14.96 -10.81
N GLY A 882 2.46 -14.33 -11.65
CA GLY A 882 2.91 -12.94 -11.47
C GLY A 882 1.76 -11.94 -11.40
N LEU A 883 0.72 -12.13 -12.23
CA LEU A 883 -0.52 -11.36 -12.18
C LEU A 883 -1.41 -11.75 -10.98
N LEU A 884 -1.54 -13.06 -10.69
CA LEU A 884 -2.31 -13.58 -9.56
C LEU A 884 -1.79 -13.01 -8.23
N ARG A 885 -0.47 -12.84 -8.06
CA ARG A 885 0.17 -12.29 -6.85
C ARG A 885 -0.33 -10.89 -6.46
N GLN A 886 -0.91 -10.10 -7.36
CA GLN A 886 -1.56 -8.83 -7.00
C GLN A 886 -2.89 -9.04 -6.25
N GLN A 887 -3.52 -10.21 -6.43
CA GLN A 887 -4.90 -10.52 -6.05
C GLN A 887 -4.99 -11.63 -4.98
N ILE A 888 -3.87 -12.01 -4.36
CA ILE A 888 -3.80 -12.91 -3.20
C ILE A 888 -3.61 -12.09 -1.92
N LEU A 889 -3.85 -12.68 -0.75
CA LEU A 889 -3.68 -11.97 0.53
C LEU A 889 -2.20 -11.82 0.90
N PRO A 890 -1.84 -10.84 1.76
CA PRO A 890 -0.49 -10.72 2.31
C PRO A 890 0.01 -11.94 3.11
N SER A 891 -0.88 -12.86 3.50
CA SER A 891 -0.56 -14.16 4.09
C SER A 891 -0.31 -15.27 3.06
N ASP A 892 -0.79 -15.13 1.82
CA ASP A 892 -0.68 -16.16 0.79
C ASP A 892 0.72 -16.17 0.15
N ARG A 893 1.27 -17.36 -0.14
CA ARG A 893 2.56 -17.54 -0.81
C ARG A 893 2.43 -18.54 -1.95
N ILE A 894 2.95 -18.17 -3.11
CA ILE A 894 3.17 -19.09 -4.24
C ILE A 894 4.63 -18.92 -4.66
N ARG A 895 5.44 -19.96 -4.50
CA ARG A 895 6.87 -20.01 -4.86
C ARG A 895 7.12 -21.24 -5.72
N GLY A 896 8.12 -21.21 -6.58
CA GLY A 896 8.48 -22.38 -7.38
C GLY A 896 9.71 -22.16 -8.23
N VAL A 897 10.19 -23.25 -8.82
CA VAL A 897 11.38 -23.34 -9.65
C VAL A 897 11.06 -24.13 -10.92
N VAL A 898 11.77 -23.84 -12.02
CA VAL A 898 11.79 -24.70 -13.20
C VAL A 898 12.93 -25.69 -13.02
N LEU A 899 12.63 -26.98 -13.15
CA LEU A 899 13.61 -28.07 -13.03
C LEU A 899 14.18 -28.44 -14.41
N GLU A 900 13.32 -28.47 -15.44
CA GLU A 900 13.70 -28.72 -16.83
C GLU A 900 12.76 -27.97 -17.77
N ALA A 901 13.26 -27.39 -18.87
CA ALA A 901 12.42 -26.76 -19.89
C ALA A 901 13.13 -26.66 -21.26
N GLY A 902 13.50 -27.82 -21.82
CA GLY A 902 14.22 -27.93 -23.08
C GLY A 902 15.75 -27.81 -22.95
N GLN A 903 16.46 -28.23 -24.01
CA GLN A 903 17.92 -28.44 -23.99
C GLN A 903 18.69 -27.74 -25.12
N ARG A 904 18.02 -27.33 -26.22
CA ARG A 904 18.65 -26.68 -27.39
C ARG A 904 17.72 -25.64 -28.00
N SER A 905 18.26 -24.48 -28.38
CA SER A 905 17.50 -23.36 -28.98
C SER A 905 16.91 -23.66 -30.36
N GLY A 906 17.48 -24.59 -31.13
CA GLY A 906 16.99 -24.97 -32.46
C GLY A 906 15.77 -25.91 -32.46
N VAL A 907 15.34 -26.41 -31.29
CA VAL A 907 14.26 -27.39 -31.17
C VAL A 907 13.19 -26.84 -30.21
N ILE A 908 11.93 -26.88 -30.63
CA ILE A 908 10.80 -26.53 -29.76
C ILE A 908 10.74 -27.51 -28.58
N PRO A 909 10.81 -27.05 -27.31
CA PRO A 909 10.76 -27.92 -26.14
C PRO A 909 9.45 -28.71 -26.03
N SER A 910 9.55 -30.04 -26.07
CA SER A 910 8.41 -30.96 -25.95
C SER A 910 8.09 -31.39 -24.52
N TYR A 911 8.91 -31.01 -23.56
CA TYR A 911 8.73 -31.33 -22.15
C TYR A 911 9.28 -30.19 -21.28
N ALA A 912 8.55 -29.86 -20.22
CA ALA A 912 9.01 -28.96 -19.19
C ALA A 912 8.46 -29.38 -17.82
N LYS A 913 9.33 -29.39 -16.81
CA LYS A 913 9.06 -29.79 -15.43
C LYS A 913 9.31 -28.62 -14.48
N ALA A 914 8.36 -28.33 -13.61
CA ALA A 914 8.49 -27.29 -12.59
C ALA A 914 7.97 -27.78 -11.24
N ARG A 915 8.43 -27.18 -10.15
CA ARG A 915 8.02 -27.51 -8.78
C ARG A 915 7.58 -26.24 -8.05
N TYR A 916 6.42 -26.27 -7.43
CA TYR A 916 5.81 -25.12 -6.76
C TYR A 916 5.23 -25.47 -5.40
N CYS A 917 5.47 -24.60 -4.42
CA CYS A 917 4.83 -24.65 -3.12
C CYS A 917 3.80 -23.51 -2.98
N VAL A 918 2.60 -23.88 -2.53
CA VAL A 918 1.48 -22.98 -2.25
C VAL A 918 1.20 -23.01 -0.76
N ARG A 919 1.23 -21.85 -0.09
CA ARG A 919 0.95 -21.71 1.36
C ARG A 919 -0.01 -20.56 1.66
N SER A 920 -0.71 -20.65 2.79
CA SER A 920 -1.75 -19.74 3.27
C SER A 920 -1.78 -19.78 4.81
N ALA A 921 -2.34 -18.75 5.46
CA ALA A 921 -2.48 -18.69 6.92
C ALA A 921 -3.55 -19.63 7.51
N SER A 922 -4.52 -20.10 6.71
CA SER A 922 -5.49 -21.11 7.13
C SER A 922 -5.92 -22.02 5.97
N LEU A 923 -6.57 -23.14 6.31
CA LEU A 923 -7.10 -24.14 5.41
C LEU A 923 -8.22 -23.60 4.49
N GLU A 924 -9.12 -22.77 5.01
CA GLU A 924 -10.16 -22.07 4.25
C GLU A 924 -9.55 -21.21 3.16
N ARG A 925 -8.50 -20.48 3.54
CA ARG A 925 -7.81 -19.61 2.61
C ARG A 925 -6.93 -20.39 1.64
N TYR A 926 -6.33 -21.51 2.08
CA TYR A 926 -5.53 -22.41 1.26
C TYR A 926 -6.38 -23.00 0.14
N LYS A 927 -7.58 -23.50 0.43
CA LYS A 927 -8.52 -24.03 -0.57
C LYS A 927 -8.78 -23.04 -1.72
N ILE A 928 -9.06 -21.78 -1.37
CA ILE A 928 -9.29 -20.69 -2.34
C ILE A 928 -8.02 -20.40 -3.17
N LEU A 929 -6.85 -20.45 -2.54
CA LEU A 929 -5.57 -20.21 -3.21
C LEU A 929 -5.17 -21.37 -4.14
N LYS A 930 -5.30 -22.62 -3.68
CA LYS A 930 -5.06 -23.88 -4.42
C LYS A 930 -5.87 -23.86 -5.72
N GLN A 931 -7.18 -23.60 -5.65
CA GLN A 931 -8.02 -23.53 -6.85
C GLN A 931 -7.55 -22.45 -7.84
N ARG A 932 -7.26 -21.23 -7.37
CA ARG A 932 -6.83 -20.13 -8.25
C ARG A 932 -5.46 -20.38 -8.88
N PHE A 933 -4.59 -21.12 -8.19
CA PHE A 933 -3.32 -21.58 -8.72
C PHE A 933 -3.52 -22.69 -9.75
N VAL A 934 -4.37 -23.69 -9.50
CA VAL A 934 -4.77 -24.73 -10.47
C VAL A 934 -5.29 -24.12 -11.77
N ASN A 935 -6.19 -23.12 -11.69
CA ASN A 935 -6.69 -22.41 -12.86
C ASN A 935 -5.57 -21.75 -13.69
N CYS A 936 -4.42 -21.38 -13.09
CA CYS A 936 -3.26 -20.86 -13.82
C CYS A 936 -2.47 -21.97 -14.54
N LEU A 937 -2.42 -23.18 -13.98
CA LEU A 937 -1.82 -24.36 -14.62
C LEU A 937 -2.61 -24.74 -15.88
N GLU A 938 -3.92 -24.88 -15.71
CA GLU A 938 -4.85 -25.26 -16.77
C GLU A 938 -4.90 -24.22 -17.89
N ALA A 939 -4.91 -22.92 -17.55
CA ALA A 939 -4.85 -21.85 -18.55
C ALA A 939 -3.54 -21.86 -19.36
N ALA A 940 -2.41 -22.18 -18.74
CA ALA A 940 -1.12 -22.29 -19.42
C ALA A 940 -1.03 -23.52 -20.33
N ALA A 941 -1.58 -24.66 -19.89
CA ALA A 941 -1.72 -25.86 -20.71
C ALA A 941 -2.60 -25.58 -21.95
N LEU A 942 -3.82 -25.06 -21.72
CA LEU A 942 -4.80 -24.76 -22.76
C LEU A 942 -4.28 -23.75 -23.79
N ALA A 943 -3.59 -22.69 -23.36
CA ALA A 943 -3.09 -21.65 -24.24
C ALA A 943 -1.86 -22.07 -25.06
N SER A 944 -1.08 -23.06 -24.58
CA SER A 944 0.08 -23.62 -25.31
C SER A 944 -0.25 -24.86 -26.13
N GLY A 945 -1.37 -25.53 -25.83
CA GLY A 945 -1.75 -26.83 -26.41
C GLY A 945 -1.09 -28.04 -25.73
N CYS A 946 -0.41 -27.86 -24.59
CA CYS A 946 0.26 -28.96 -23.88
C CYS A 946 -0.72 -29.82 -23.08
N GLU A 947 -0.41 -31.11 -22.94
CA GLU A 947 -0.95 -31.95 -21.86
C GLU A 947 -0.31 -31.52 -20.53
N LEU A 948 -1.11 -31.49 -19.45
CA LEU A 948 -0.69 -31.13 -18.10
C LEU A 948 -0.78 -32.35 -17.18
N ARG A 949 0.31 -32.66 -16.47
CA ARG A 949 0.31 -33.61 -15.36
C ARG A 949 0.73 -32.92 -14.07
N THR A 950 0.10 -33.31 -12.97
CA THR A 950 0.28 -32.70 -11.65
C THR A 950 0.40 -33.78 -10.58
N THR A 951 1.41 -33.67 -9.72
CA THR A 951 1.64 -34.57 -8.59
C THR A 951 1.77 -33.75 -7.31
N TRP A 952 0.71 -33.77 -6.49
CA TRP A 952 0.65 -33.05 -5.22
C TRP A 952 1.23 -33.89 -4.07
N MET A 953 1.99 -33.24 -3.21
CA MET A 953 2.35 -33.76 -1.89
C MET A 953 1.15 -33.60 -0.92
N PRO A 954 1.07 -34.39 0.17
CA PRO A 954 0.04 -34.20 1.20
C PRO A 954 -0.02 -32.75 1.69
N ALA A 955 -1.23 -32.20 1.84
CA ALA A 955 -1.41 -30.83 2.32
C ALA A 955 -1.32 -30.76 3.85
N TYR A 956 -0.37 -29.98 4.35
CA TYR A 956 -0.19 -29.72 5.78
C TYR A 956 -1.15 -28.59 6.17
N TRP A 957 -1.88 -28.75 7.27
CA TRP A 957 -2.92 -27.79 7.67
C TRP A 957 -2.40 -26.81 8.75
N ASP A 958 -3.14 -25.73 9.01
CA ASP A 958 -2.82 -24.78 10.09
C ASP A 958 -3.09 -25.40 11.47
N ILE A 959 -2.20 -25.16 12.44
CA ILE A 959 -2.41 -25.60 13.83
C ILE A 959 -3.60 -24.86 14.44
N ARG A 960 -4.57 -25.64 14.95
CA ARG A 960 -5.69 -25.18 15.78
C ARG A 960 -5.47 -25.56 17.24
N THR A 961 -4.68 -24.75 17.94
CA THR A 961 -4.38 -24.92 19.35
C THR A 961 -5.63 -24.83 20.21
N ASN A 962 -5.94 -25.90 20.96
CA ASN A 962 -6.99 -25.90 21.98
C ASN A 962 -6.54 -25.05 23.19
N ASN A 963 -7.30 -24.00 23.51
CA ASN A 963 -6.87 -22.98 24.47
C ASN A 963 -6.96 -23.47 25.92
N ALA A 964 -7.88 -24.37 26.25
CA ALA A 964 -7.91 -25.01 27.55
C ALA A 964 -6.63 -25.83 27.80
N LEU A 965 -6.23 -26.70 26.86
CA LEU A 965 -4.97 -27.46 26.96
C LEU A 965 -3.74 -26.54 27.01
N ALA A 966 -3.66 -25.54 26.13
CA ALA A 966 -2.53 -24.60 26.12
C ALA A 966 -2.46 -23.74 27.40
N GLY A 967 -3.59 -23.38 27.99
CA GLY A 967 -3.66 -22.67 29.27
C GLY A 967 -3.06 -23.47 30.43
N ARG A 968 -3.40 -24.76 30.54
CA ARG A 968 -2.79 -25.66 31.54
C ARG A 968 -1.30 -25.90 31.27
N TYR A 969 -0.92 -26.07 30.00
CA TYR A 969 0.49 -26.18 29.62
C TYR A 969 1.30 -24.97 30.10
N VAL A 970 0.82 -23.74 29.84
CA VAL A 970 1.46 -22.51 30.34
C VAL A 970 1.54 -22.50 31.87
N THR A 971 0.45 -22.87 32.57
CA THR A 971 0.43 -22.91 34.04
C THR A 971 1.52 -23.85 34.60
N HIS A 972 1.73 -25.02 33.99
CA HIS A 972 2.78 -25.94 34.42
C HIS A 972 4.19 -25.50 34.01
N MET A 973 4.34 -24.80 32.90
CA MET A 973 5.62 -24.21 32.51
C MET A 973 6.03 -23.03 33.42
N GLU A 974 5.08 -22.19 33.83
CA GLU A 974 5.29 -21.11 34.78
C GLU A 974 5.70 -21.64 36.16
N ARG A 975 5.09 -22.74 36.61
CA ARG A 975 5.53 -23.52 37.79
C ARG A 975 6.99 -23.98 37.68
N LEU A 976 7.46 -24.31 36.47
CA LEU A 976 8.84 -24.72 36.18
C LEU A 976 9.78 -23.52 35.89
N GLY A 977 9.34 -22.30 36.19
CA GLY A 977 10.13 -21.07 36.07
C GLY A 977 10.18 -20.46 34.67
N VAL A 978 9.37 -20.94 33.72
CA VAL A 978 9.35 -20.44 32.33
C VAL A 978 8.18 -19.49 32.12
N GLN A 979 8.49 -18.22 31.89
CA GLN A 979 7.49 -17.17 31.66
C GLN A 979 7.02 -17.15 30.19
N PHE A 980 5.73 -16.86 29.99
CA PHE A 980 5.12 -16.68 28.68
C PHE A 980 4.52 -15.27 28.54
N PRO A 981 4.59 -14.63 27.35
CA PRO A 981 3.80 -13.43 27.04
C PRO A 981 2.29 -13.73 27.07
N SER A 982 1.43 -12.72 26.99
CA SER A 982 -0.02 -12.96 26.92
C SER A 982 -0.41 -13.79 25.69
N PRO A 983 -1.53 -14.56 25.73
CA PRO A 983 -1.98 -15.35 24.57
C PRO A 983 -2.21 -14.52 23.30
N ALA A 984 -2.55 -13.22 23.45
CA ALA A 984 -2.71 -12.31 22.32
C ALA A 984 -1.36 -11.95 21.67
N GLU A 985 -0.33 -11.68 22.47
CA GLU A 985 1.03 -11.43 21.99
C GLU A 985 1.61 -12.68 21.35
N GLN A 986 1.49 -13.84 22.01
CA GLN A 986 1.93 -15.14 21.51
C GLN A 986 1.38 -15.45 20.11
N ARG A 987 0.07 -15.27 19.88
CA ARG A 987 -0.54 -15.43 18.55
C ARG A 987 -0.09 -14.35 17.55
N ALA A 988 0.14 -13.12 18.01
CA ALA A 988 0.60 -12.02 17.15
C ALA A 988 2.05 -12.20 16.65
N GLN A 989 2.86 -13.03 17.31
CA GLN A 989 4.23 -13.31 16.88
C GLN A 989 4.33 -14.12 15.56
N GLY A 990 3.23 -14.72 15.09
CA GLY A 990 3.07 -15.22 13.71
C GLY A 990 4.15 -16.18 13.21
N ASP A 991 4.10 -17.44 13.63
CA ASP A 991 5.10 -18.43 13.24
C ASP A 991 4.97 -18.86 11.77
N CYS A 992 6.10 -19.01 11.09
CA CYS A 992 6.18 -19.17 9.64
C CYS A 992 6.61 -20.58 9.18
N TYR A 993 6.36 -21.60 10.01
CA TYR A 993 6.56 -23.01 9.67
C TYR A 993 5.25 -23.69 9.22
N SER A 994 5.34 -24.94 8.79
CA SER A 994 4.22 -25.78 8.33
C SER A 994 4.48 -27.19 8.84
N THR A 995 3.52 -27.83 9.50
CA THR A 995 3.67 -29.16 10.09
C THR A 995 2.41 -30.00 9.89
N ASP A 996 2.54 -31.31 9.73
CA ASP A 996 1.40 -32.21 9.63
C ASP A 996 0.76 -32.52 11.00
N MET A 997 1.34 -32.05 12.11
CA MET A 997 0.63 -31.93 13.39
C MET A 997 -0.58 -30.98 13.27
N GLY A 998 -0.54 -30.02 12.35
CA GLY A 998 -1.70 -29.21 11.99
C GLY A 998 -2.92 -30.07 11.62
N ASN A 999 -2.72 -31.14 10.86
CA ASN A 999 -3.80 -32.06 10.46
C ASN A 999 -4.39 -32.80 11.66
N VAL A 1000 -3.57 -33.21 12.64
CA VAL A 1000 -4.04 -33.83 13.89
C VAL A 1000 -4.97 -32.90 14.66
N THR A 1001 -4.67 -31.58 14.69
CA THR A 1001 -5.49 -30.58 15.38
C THR A 1001 -6.91 -30.39 14.82
N TYR A 1002 -7.23 -30.94 13.64
CA TYR A 1002 -8.60 -30.99 13.11
C TYR A 1002 -9.36 -32.26 13.50
N VAL A 1003 -8.66 -33.33 13.90
CA VAL A 1003 -9.25 -34.65 14.20
C VAL A 1003 -9.45 -34.84 15.70
N VAL A 1004 -8.52 -34.36 16.52
CA VAL A 1004 -8.52 -34.52 17.98
C VAL A 1004 -8.08 -33.21 18.69
N PRO A 1005 -8.64 -32.84 19.86
CA PRO A 1005 -8.20 -31.68 20.64
C PRO A 1005 -6.70 -31.72 20.90
N SER A 1006 -5.96 -30.70 20.46
CA SER A 1006 -4.50 -30.78 20.40
C SER A 1006 -3.78 -29.48 20.79
N ILE A 1007 -2.50 -29.62 21.15
CA ILE A 1007 -1.55 -28.51 21.29
C ILE A 1007 -0.24 -28.82 20.57
N HIS A 1008 0.45 -27.78 20.09
CA HIS A 1008 1.81 -27.86 19.55
C HIS A 1008 2.66 -26.65 20.01
N PRO A 1009 2.81 -26.41 21.33
CA PRO A 1009 3.73 -25.42 21.89
C PRO A 1009 5.14 -25.51 21.32
N THR A 1010 5.79 -24.36 21.14
CA THR A 1010 7.22 -24.27 20.82
C THR A 1010 8.03 -23.85 22.04
N PHE A 1011 9.30 -24.25 22.12
CA PHE A 1011 10.20 -23.88 23.22
C PHE A 1011 11.57 -23.40 22.73
N ALA A 1012 12.20 -22.49 23.48
CA ALA A 1012 13.43 -21.81 23.09
C ALA A 1012 14.69 -22.65 23.34
N VAL A 1013 15.31 -23.14 22.28
CA VAL A 1013 16.68 -23.69 22.25
C VAL A 1013 17.65 -22.59 21.82
N ASP A 1014 18.73 -22.39 22.56
CA ASP A 1014 19.77 -21.42 22.17
C ASP A 1014 20.67 -22.02 21.08
N SER A 1015 20.77 -21.34 19.94
CA SER A 1015 21.51 -21.80 18.76
C SER A 1015 22.30 -20.63 18.16
N PRO A 1016 23.51 -20.35 18.69
CA PRO A 1016 24.35 -19.26 18.21
C PRO A 1016 24.73 -19.47 16.74
N GLY A 1017 24.16 -18.64 15.87
CA GLY A 1017 24.48 -18.62 14.43
C GLY A 1017 23.45 -19.26 13.49
N GLY A 1018 22.36 -19.86 13.97
CA GLY A 1018 21.35 -20.44 13.07
C GLY A 1018 19.99 -20.74 13.67
N ALA A 1019 18.94 -20.52 12.89
CA ALA A 1019 17.59 -20.99 13.17
C ALA A 1019 17.43 -22.49 12.80
N ILE A 1020 16.23 -23.05 12.97
CA ILE A 1020 15.87 -24.39 12.48
C ILE A 1020 16.24 -24.60 11.00
N HIS A 1021 16.49 -25.84 10.62
CA HIS A 1021 17.08 -26.28 9.33
C HIS A 1021 18.48 -25.70 9.07
N THR A 1022 19.31 -25.55 10.12
CA THR A 1022 20.75 -25.24 9.99
C THR A 1022 21.62 -26.20 10.80
N ALA A 1023 22.88 -26.37 10.37
CA ALA A 1023 23.86 -27.18 11.10
C ALA A 1023 24.14 -26.66 12.52
N HIS A 1024 24.01 -25.34 12.76
CA HIS A 1024 24.09 -24.75 14.10
C HIS A 1024 22.96 -25.25 15.00
N PHE A 1025 21.72 -25.30 14.49
CA PHE A 1025 20.59 -25.81 15.25
C PHE A 1025 20.67 -27.32 15.47
N ALA A 1026 21.18 -28.07 14.50
CA ALA A 1026 21.50 -29.49 14.69
C ALA A 1026 22.49 -29.67 15.85
N ALA A 1027 23.60 -28.92 15.88
CA ALA A 1027 24.56 -28.98 16.98
C ALA A 1027 23.94 -28.55 18.33
N ALA A 1028 23.12 -27.50 18.34
CA ALA A 1028 22.40 -27.03 19.53
C ALA A 1028 21.44 -28.10 20.09
N ALA A 1029 20.77 -28.86 19.22
CA ALA A 1029 19.84 -29.92 19.59
C ALA A 1029 20.48 -31.15 20.27
N ALA A 1030 21.81 -31.19 20.39
CA ALA A 1030 22.54 -32.18 21.17
C ALA A 1030 23.10 -31.64 22.50
N THR A 1031 22.90 -30.36 22.84
CA THR A 1031 23.48 -29.75 24.05
C THR A 1031 22.73 -30.12 25.33
N ASP A 1032 23.42 -30.06 26.48
CA ASP A 1032 22.79 -30.32 27.79
C ASP A 1032 21.74 -29.26 28.15
N ASP A 1033 21.96 -27.98 27.80
CA ASP A 1033 20.97 -26.90 27.97
C ASP A 1033 19.69 -27.17 27.16
N ALA A 1034 19.81 -27.64 25.90
CA ALA A 1034 18.67 -28.03 25.10
C ALA A 1034 17.92 -29.23 25.73
N HIS A 1035 18.63 -30.21 26.28
CA HIS A 1035 18.04 -31.36 26.98
C HIS A 1035 17.31 -30.95 28.26
N GLU A 1036 17.91 -30.13 29.13
CA GLU A 1036 17.27 -29.63 30.35
C GLU A 1036 15.97 -28.86 30.05
N ARG A 1037 15.96 -28.04 28.99
CA ARG A 1037 14.76 -27.33 28.53
C ARG A 1037 13.70 -28.27 27.99
N THR A 1038 14.11 -29.32 27.31
CA THR A 1038 13.24 -30.37 26.74
C THR A 1038 12.54 -31.15 27.86
N LEU A 1039 13.25 -31.50 28.94
CA LEU A 1039 12.64 -32.13 30.12
C LEU A 1039 11.58 -31.25 30.79
N LYS A 1040 11.77 -29.93 30.86
CA LYS A 1040 10.75 -29.00 31.37
C LYS A 1040 9.47 -29.05 30.53
N GLN A 1041 9.59 -29.13 29.21
CA GLN A 1041 8.41 -29.29 28.34
C GLN A 1041 7.73 -30.66 28.57
N GLY A 1042 8.53 -31.73 28.69
CA GLY A 1042 8.05 -33.08 29.00
C GLY A 1042 7.24 -33.13 30.30
N LYS A 1043 7.73 -32.51 31.37
CA LYS A 1043 7.01 -32.36 32.65
C LYS A 1043 5.70 -31.58 32.52
N ALA A 1044 5.69 -30.48 31.78
CA ALA A 1044 4.47 -29.70 31.56
C ALA A 1044 3.43 -30.47 30.70
N MET A 1045 3.86 -31.16 29.65
CA MET A 1045 2.99 -32.06 28.88
C MET A 1045 2.45 -33.20 29.76
N ALA A 1046 3.29 -33.81 30.59
CA ALA A 1046 2.88 -34.88 31.50
C ALA A 1046 1.77 -34.41 32.45
N ALA A 1047 1.98 -33.25 33.09
CA ALA A 1047 1.01 -32.66 34.00
C ALA A 1047 -0.31 -32.26 33.30
N THR A 1048 -0.26 -31.68 32.09
CA THR A 1048 -1.47 -31.37 31.30
C THR A 1048 -2.22 -32.64 30.90
N GLY A 1049 -1.51 -33.70 30.47
CA GLY A 1049 -2.13 -34.98 30.14
C GLY A 1049 -2.75 -35.66 31.37
N LEU A 1050 -2.06 -35.62 32.51
CA LEU A 1050 -2.57 -36.14 33.77
C LEU A 1050 -3.84 -35.39 34.24
N GLU A 1051 -3.92 -34.08 34.05
CA GLU A 1051 -5.14 -33.31 34.34
C GLU A 1051 -6.32 -33.69 33.42
N VAL A 1052 -6.08 -34.06 32.16
CA VAL A 1052 -7.15 -34.58 31.28
C VAL A 1052 -7.71 -35.91 31.81
N LEU A 1053 -6.86 -36.75 32.41
CA LEU A 1053 -7.29 -38.02 33.03
C LEU A 1053 -8.03 -37.80 34.36
N LEU A 1054 -7.61 -36.82 35.17
CA LEU A 1054 -8.11 -36.58 36.53
C LEU A 1054 -9.31 -35.62 36.62
N ASP A 1055 -9.34 -34.54 35.84
CA ASP A 1055 -10.30 -33.45 35.97
C ASP A 1055 -11.37 -33.52 34.87
N ASP A 1056 -12.54 -34.04 35.24
CA ASP A 1056 -13.70 -34.16 34.36
C ASP A 1056 -14.23 -32.80 33.85
N VAL A 1057 -14.08 -31.73 34.65
CA VAL A 1057 -14.52 -30.38 34.27
C VAL A 1057 -13.58 -29.81 33.22
N PHE A 1058 -12.27 -29.95 33.43
CA PHE A 1058 -11.25 -29.58 32.46
C PHE A 1058 -11.38 -30.38 31.17
N ALA A 1059 -11.55 -31.70 31.25
CA ALA A 1059 -11.76 -32.55 30.08
C ALA A 1059 -13.03 -32.15 29.30
N ALA A 1060 -14.14 -31.88 30.00
CA ALA A 1060 -15.37 -31.38 29.36
C ALA A 1060 -15.14 -30.02 28.68
N GLN A 1061 -14.35 -29.12 29.27
CA GLN A 1061 -13.98 -27.84 28.66
C GLN A 1061 -13.14 -28.03 27.38
N VAL A 1062 -12.10 -28.88 27.42
CA VAL A 1062 -11.25 -29.23 26.28
C VAL A 1062 -12.08 -29.78 25.12
N LYS A 1063 -12.98 -30.73 25.42
CA LYS A 1063 -13.86 -31.35 24.43
C LYS A 1063 -14.87 -30.36 23.85
N LYS A 1064 -15.50 -29.54 24.68
CA LYS A 1064 -16.44 -28.50 24.24
C LYS A 1064 -15.78 -27.51 23.28
N GLU A 1065 -14.62 -26.98 23.62
CA GLU A 1065 -13.92 -25.99 22.78
C GLU A 1065 -13.59 -26.56 21.38
N PHE A 1066 -13.24 -27.85 21.32
CA PHE A 1066 -12.97 -28.54 20.07
C PHE A 1066 -14.25 -28.83 19.25
N ASP A 1067 -15.36 -29.13 19.92
CA ASP A 1067 -16.65 -29.37 19.25
C ASP A 1067 -17.35 -28.07 18.81
N ASP A 1068 -17.13 -26.95 19.50
CA ASP A 1068 -17.56 -25.60 19.11
C ASP A 1068 -16.80 -25.05 17.87
N THR A 1069 -15.72 -25.70 17.43
CA THR A 1069 -14.88 -25.27 16.29
C THR A 1069 -15.34 -25.89 14.96
N ASP A 1070 -15.57 -25.06 13.93
CA ASP A 1070 -15.98 -25.52 12.59
C ASP A 1070 -14.88 -26.36 11.91
N ARG A 1071 -15.16 -27.66 11.75
CA ARG A 1071 -14.30 -28.65 11.09
C ARG A 1071 -14.84 -29.12 9.73
N SER A 1072 -15.93 -28.54 9.23
CA SER A 1072 -16.59 -28.97 7.98
C SER A 1072 -15.65 -28.98 6.77
N ILE A 1073 -14.69 -28.05 6.73
CA ILE A 1073 -13.70 -27.95 5.65
C ILE A 1073 -12.70 -29.12 5.62
N ALA A 1074 -12.39 -29.76 6.75
CA ALA A 1074 -11.49 -30.91 6.79
C ALA A 1074 -12.10 -32.17 6.12
N GLN A 1075 -13.43 -32.19 5.96
CA GLN A 1075 -14.17 -33.25 5.27
C GLN A 1075 -14.24 -33.04 3.74
N ASP A 1076 -13.73 -31.92 3.22
CA ASP A 1076 -13.80 -31.62 1.79
C ASP A 1076 -12.64 -32.27 1.01
N PRO A 1077 -12.90 -33.20 0.07
CA PRO A 1077 -11.86 -33.92 -0.65
C PRO A 1077 -11.04 -33.04 -1.60
N SER A 1078 -11.45 -31.81 -1.92
CA SER A 1078 -10.64 -30.87 -2.70
C SER A 1078 -9.49 -30.24 -1.90
N VAL A 1079 -9.55 -30.34 -0.57
CA VAL A 1079 -8.58 -29.75 0.36
C VAL A 1079 -7.41 -30.70 0.63
N ALA A 1080 -7.70 -32.01 0.66
CA ALA A 1080 -6.75 -33.12 0.75
C ALA A 1080 -5.74 -33.18 -0.41
#